data_AF-A0A7W9LAX9-F1
#
_entry.id   AF-A0A7W9LAX9-F1
#
_cell.length_a   1.000
_cell.length_b   1.000
_cell.length_c   1.000
_cell.angle_alpha   90.00
_cell.angle_beta   90.00
_cell.angle_gamma   90.00
#
_symmetry.space_group_name_H-M   'P 1'
#
loop_
_entity.id
_entity.type
_entity.pdbx_description
1 polymer ?
#
loop_
_entity_poly.entity_id
_entity_poly.type
_entity_poly.pdbx_seq_one_letter_code
_entity_poly.pdbx_strand_id
1 'polypeptide(L)'
;MTFAPPAAWLARRPASSRRWLGWVPAGVLCAGAVAVFLWCGVSARDLAVFAAYLGAGVALPGTLLWRALTGGGRSVAEDVAAGLALGYAVEVLAYLPARTAGAPLLVLVPSAGVLCAFTCVPRLRRHWRGEAPRERRHWRGGAERERTPAWSASAGEAERERLPAWCAWALAGVVAYLIAWSTLNLYRVPVSAAYVDLPYHLALVGEVKHHVPPTLPSVLGERLSYHWFVYAELAATSWVTGIEPVTLVYRLATLPMTAALVVLVAVLGRRLGGSWGAGVAAVGVAYFLLGPVLQEGVVFTTRPMFTAWASPTQTFGALLFAPVVLLLTSRRLLTGGPLVTGGRLLTGGPLVTGGRGCWVALVVLMLALTGAKATFLPLLLAGLLVVVAVRWAVERRVPGAWLGAAGITLACLLVAQFVVFGRGSQGTTIAPFATMRGLWGLVTGVAAPELAAVPVTPLLILTVVHLFCLLCVWGGVAALGRRALEPSMSLLLGMGAAGIGAAVVLGHPSDSQLYFLESVRPYLSVAAVCGVAGRRVPWAMVAAGAGVALLAAWIEVPGDAAVRVVVPYLVLVVVAGVLLWRRGAVLAVVALLAGYAVPASARELVLRVVPEGREVEIPAGALSAGRWLRAHSSPGDVVATDLHCRPVEAPGCDSRHYWVSGFTERRVLVEGWAYAESTLSRAKLFVLPYLEVPFADPVRLTANDAAFRTPTAENVRRLAEDYGVKWLFTGMNPELGKYARLRFRNSSFSVYRLTAR
;
A
#
# COMPACT_ATOMS: atom_id res chain seq x y z
N MET A 1 23.09 -33.47 -59.01
CA MET A 1 24.01 -32.32 -58.97
C MET A 1 23.45 -31.29 -58.00
N THR A 2 24.28 -30.94 -57.04
CA THR A 2 24.07 -30.08 -55.86
C THR A 2 23.98 -28.60 -56.21
N PHE A 3 23.06 -27.87 -55.59
CA PHE A 3 23.24 -26.44 -55.29
C PHE A 3 22.72 -26.16 -53.87
N ALA A 4 23.67 -26.02 -52.94
CA ALA A 4 23.44 -25.48 -51.61
C ALA A 4 23.54 -23.94 -51.67
N PRO A 5 22.70 -23.17 -50.95
CA PRO A 5 23.00 -21.77 -50.68
C PRO A 5 23.88 -21.61 -49.44
N PRO A 6 24.62 -20.49 -49.32
CA PRO A 6 25.81 -20.39 -48.51
C PRO A 6 25.51 -20.18 -47.02
N ALA A 7 26.17 -20.96 -46.19
CA ALA A 7 26.37 -20.65 -44.78
C ALA A 7 27.54 -19.68 -44.64
N ALA A 8 27.30 -18.44 -44.20
CA ALA A 8 28.13 -17.68 -43.25
C ALA A 8 27.73 -16.19 -43.23
N TRP A 9 28.01 -15.55 -42.09
CA TRP A 9 27.91 -14.11 -41.78
C TRP A 9 26.61 -13.58 -41.17
N LEU A 10 26.14 -14.23 -40.10
CA LEU A 10 25.64 -13.48 -38.95
C LEU A 10 26.75 -13.40 -37.91
N ALA A 11 27.60 -12.38 -38.06
CA ALA A 11 28.50 -11.96 -37.01
C ALA A 11 27.71 -11.84 -35.69
N ARG A 12 28.02 -12.72 -34.72
CA ARG A 12 27.53 -12.59 -33.35
C ARG A 12 28.05 -11.25 -32.82
N ARG A 13 27.22 -10.20 -32.91
CA ARG A 13 27.50 -8.91 -32.26
C ARG A 13 27.89 -9.18 -30.80
N PRO A 14 28.94 -8.53 -30.27
CA PRO A 14 29.43 -8.82 -28.92
C PRO A 14 28.30 -8.64 -27.90
N ALA A 15 28.17 -9.63 -27.01
CA ALA A 15 27.12 -9.72 -25.99
C ALA A 15 27.09 -8.54 -25.00
N SER A 16 28.11 -7.67 -25.03
CA SER A 16 28.19 -6.43 -24.26
C SER A 16 27.20 -5.36 -24.72
N SER A 17 26.94 -5.22 -26.03
CA SER A 17 26.02 -4.20 -26.58
C SER A 17 24.55 -4.46 -26.22
N ARG A 18 24.16 -5.72 -26.04
CA ARG A 18 22.79 -6.11 -25.64
C ARG A 18 22.50 -5.94 -24.14
N ARG A 19 23.50 -5.68 -23.29
CA ARG A 19 23.28 -5.46 -21.84
C ARG A 19 22.64 -4.10 -21.55
N TRP A 20 22.88 -3.09 -22.37
CA TRP A 20 22.37 -1.74 -22.19
C TRP A 20 20.90 -1.58 -22.61
N LEU A 21 20.44 -2.31 -23.63
CA LEU A 21 19.05 -2.25 -24.11
C LEU A 21 18.00 -2.63 -23.05
N GLY A 22 18.34 -3.47 -22.06
CA GLY A 22 17.42 -3.86 -20.99
C GLY A 22 17.12 -2.77 -19.96
N TRP A 23 18.00 -1.76 -19.84
CA TRP A 23 17.85 -0.65 -18.91
C TRP A 23 17.19 0.58 -19.53
N VAL A 24 17.01 0.60 -20.84
CA VAL A 24 16.39 1.72 -21.56
C VAL A 24 15.00 2.07 -21.00
N PRO A 25 14.07 1.12 -20.75
CA PRO A 25 12.77 1.46 -20.19
C PRO A 25 12.89 2.13 -18.81
N ALA A 26 13.77 1.62 -17.94
CA ALA A 26 14.01 2.22 -16.63
C ALA A 26 14.62 3.63 -16.73
N GLY A 27 15.58 3.83 -17.64
CA GLY A 27 16.19 5.14 -17.88
C GLY A 27 15.18 6.18 -18.40
N VAL A 28 14.31 5.78 -19.34
CA VAL A 28 13.23 6.64 -19.86
C VAL A 28 12.25 7.03 -18.74
N LEU A 29 11.85 6.08 -17.89
CA LEU A 29 10.98 6.38 -16.75
C LEU A 29 11.64 7.30 -15.74
N CYS A 30 12.91 7.08 -15.41
CA CYS A 30 13.64 7.96 -14.49
C CYS A 30 13.72 9.38 -15.04
N ALA A 31 14.05 9.54 -16.33
CA ALA A 31 14.07 10.85 -16.97
C ALA A 31 12.68 11.51 -16.99
N GLY A 32 11.63 10.75 -17.32
CA GLY A 32 10.25 11.22 -17.30
C GLY A 32 9.78 11.64 -15.91
N ALA A 33 10.09 10.85 -14.87
CA ALA A 33 9.79 11.19 -13.49
C ALA A 33 10.51 12.47 -13.03
N VAL A 34 11.78 12.63 -13.39
CA VAL A 34 12.55 13.86 -13.10
C VAL A 34 11.89 15.07 -13.78
N ALA A 35 11.56 14.96 -15.06
CA ALA A 35 10.89 16.04 -15.80
C ALA A 35 9.54 16.40 -15.16
N VAL A 36 8.74 15.41 -14.78
CA VAL A 36 7.46 15.60 -14.10
C VAL A 36 7.65 16.31 -12.75
N PHE A 37 8.60 15.88 -11.92
CA PHE A 37 8.80 16.50 -10.61
C PHE A 37 9.24 17.96 -10.69
N LEU A 38 10.18 18.26 -11.61
CA LEU A 38 10.60 19.64 -11.88
C LEU A 38 9.42 20.48 -12.37
N TRP A 39 8.61 19.93 -13.27
CA TRP A 39 7.40 20.60 -13.78
C TRP A 39 6.33 20.82 -12.70
N CYS A 40 6.23 19.93 -11.71
CA CYS A 40 5.32 20.05 -10.57
C CYS A 40 5.85 20.96 -9.44
N GLY A 41 6.96 21.66 -9.66
CA GLY A 41 7.52 22.64 -8.72
C GLY A 41 8.43 22.06 -7.63
N VAL A 42 8.88 20.80 -7.75
CA VAL A 42 9.93 20.28 -6.88
C VAL A 42 11.27 20.89 -7.30
N SER A 43 12.04 21.43 -6.35
CA SER A 43 13.35 22.02 -6.68
C SER A 43 14.33 20.94 -7.15
N ALA A 44 15.23 21.30 -8.09
CA ALA A 44 16.26 20.38 -8.55
C ALA A 44 17.17 19.88 -7.41
N ARG A 45 17.41 20.74 -6.41
CA ARG A 45 18.14 20.40 -5.19
C ARG A 45 17.41 19.32 -4.39
N ASP A 46 16.14 19.54 -4.06
CA ASP A 46 15.37 18.58 -3.26
C ASP A 46 15.26 17.24 -3.97
N LEU A 47 15.02 17.26 -5.29
CA LEU A 47 14.97 16.04 -6.09
C LEU A 47 16.31 15.29 -6.11
N ALA A 48 17.43 16.00 -6.28
CA ALA A 48 18.76 15.40 -6.29
C ALA A 48 19.13 14.81 -4.91
N VAL A 49 18.89 15.55 -3.82
CA VAL A 49 19.17 15.09 -2.46
C VAL A 49 18.25 13.93 -2.07
N PHE A 50 16.97 13.99 -2.43
CA PHE A 50 16.02 12.89 -2.22
C PHE A 50 16.48 11.63 -2.97
N ALA A 51 16.81 11.74 -4.25
CA ALA A 51 17.28 10.62 -5.06
C ALA A 51 18.60 10.04 -4.53
N ALA A 52 19.53 10.89 -4.08
CA ALA A 52 20.78 10.47 -3.46
C ALA A 52 20.54 9.73 -2.14
N TYR A 53 19.68 10.25 -1.27
CA TYR A 53 19.35 9.61 0.01
C TYR A 53 18.60 8.29 -0.19
N LEU A 54 17.56 8.28 -1.01
CA LEU A 54 16.80 7.09 -1.33
C LEU A 54 17.69 6.02 -1.96
N GLY A 55 18.56 6.40 -2.90
CA GLY A 55 19.47 5.48 -3.59
C GLY A 55 20.57 4.93 -2.68
N ALA A 56 21.34 5.81 -2.04
CA ALA A 56 22.53 5.43 -1.28
C ALA A 56 22.27 5.15 0.21
N GLY A 57 21.31 5.84 0.81
CA GLY A 57 20.95 5.72 2.23
C GLY A 57 19.92 4.62 2.52
N VAL A 58 19.06 4.28 1.56
CA VAL A 58 17.97 3.30 1.76
C VAL A 58 18.09 2.09 0.83
N ALA A 59 17.98 2.30 -0.48
CA ALA A 59 17.87 1.22 -1.46
C ALA A 59 19.15 0.38 -1.55
N LEU A 60 20.32 1.02 -1.64
CA LEU A 60 21.60 0.32 -1.74
C LEU A 60 21.93 -0.54 -0.50
N PRO A 61 21.96 -0.01 0.74
CA PRO A 61 22.21 -0.83 1.92
C PRO A 61 21.15 -1.92 2.09
N GLY A 62 19.88 -1.60 1.84
CA GLY A 62 18.80 -2.58 1.86
C GLY A 62 18.97 -3.70 0.81
N THR A 63 19.44 -3.38 -0.40
CA THR A 63 19.75 -4.35 -1.46
C THR A 63 20.91 -5.27 -1.07
N LEU A 64 21.96 -4.70 -0.46
CA LEU A 64 23.11 -5.46 0.02
C LEU A 64 22.72 -6.42 1.14
N LEU A 65 21.93 -5.95 2.11
CA LEU A 65 21.34 -6.78 3.17
C LEU A 65 20.45 -7.87 2.59
N TRP A 66 19.54 -7.53 1.67
CA TRP A 66 18.66 -8.49 1.02
C TRP A 66 19.46 -9.60 0.34
N ARG A 67 20.48 -9.24 -0.45
CA ARG A 67 21.36 -10.21 -1.11
C ARG A 67 22.14 -11.08 -0.12
N ALA A 68 22.62 -10.51 0.98
CA ALA A 68 23.36 -11.26 1.99
C ALA A 68 22.46 -12.24 2.77
N LEU A 69 21.25 -11.81 3.14
CA LEU A 69 20.31 -12.59 3.94
C LEU A 69 19.60 -13.67 3.12
N THR A 70 19.22 -13.36 1.88
CA THR A 70 18.39 -14.24 1.06
C THR A 70 19.19 -15.00 0.01
N GLY A 71 20.45 -14.64 -0.21
CA GLY A 71 21.28 -15.13 -1.32
C GLY A 71 21.00 -14.45 -2.66
N GLY A 72 20.24 -13.35 -2.67
CA GLY A 72 19.85 -12.59 -3.85
C GLY A 72 18.71 -13.21 -4.65
N GLY A 73 18.02 -12.35 -5.38
CA GLY A 73 16.99 -12.66 -6.36
C GLY A 73 17.55 -13.09 -7.72
N ARG A 74 16.66 -13.34 -8.68
CA ARG A 74 17.05 -13.79 -10.03
C ARG A 74 17.42 -12.64 -10.96
N SER A 75 17.09 -11.40 -10.58
CA SER A 75 17.35 -10.19 -11.34
C SER A 75 17.76 -9.03 -10.45
N VAL A 76 18.45 -8.04 -11.01
CA VAL A 76 18.85 -6.83 -10.27
C VAL A 76 17.63 -6.01 -9.87
N ALA A 77 16.61 -5.92 -10.72
CA ALA A 77 15.38 -5.20 -10.41
C ALA A 77 14.66 -5.79 -9.19
N GLU A 78 14.61 -7.12 -9.10
CA GLU A 78 14.08 -7.81 -7.91
C GLU A 78 14.88 -7.46 -6.66
N ASP A 79 16.22 -7.57 -6.72
CA ASP A 79 17.10 -7.26 -5.59
C ASP A 79 16.93 -5.82 -5.11
N VAL A 80 16.82 -4.87 -6.03
CA VAL A 80 16.67 -3.45 -5.72
C VAL A 80 15.29 -3.16 -5.15
N ALA A 81 14.23 -3.75 -5.69
CA ALA A 81 12.87 -3.53 -5.19
C ALA A 81 12.65 -4.16 -3.80
N ALA A 82 13.11 -5.40 -3.59
CA ALA A 82 13.05 -6.06 -2.28
C ALA A 82 14.03 -5.42 -1.29
N GLY A 83 15.18 -4.98 -1.79
CA GLY A 83 16.19 -4.22 -1.05
C GLY A 83 15.65 -2.88 -0.57
N LEU A 84 14.93 -2.13 -1.41
CA LEU A 84 14.29 -0.88 -1.02
C LEU A 84 13.29 -1.11 0.13
N ALA A 85 12.44 -2.13 0.03
CA ALA A 85 11.51 -2.49 1.09
C ALA A 85 12.24 -2.84 2.41
N LEU A 86 13.30 -3.65 2.34
CA LEU A 86 14.10 -3.99 3.52
C LEU A 86 14.85 -2.78 4.09
N GLY A 87 15.35 -1.89 3.23
CA GLY A 87 15.99 -0.63 3.61
C GLY A 87 15.05 0.26 4.40
N TYR A 88 13.82 0.45 3.91
CA TYR A 88 12.78 1.18 4.63
C TYR A 88 12.42 0.54 5.98
N ALA A 89 12.32 -0.79 6.03
CA ALA A 89 12.04 -1.49 7.28
C ALA A 89 13.16 -1.25 8.32
N VAL A 90 14.43 -1.33 7.90
CA VAL A 90 15.58 -1.06 8.77
C VAL A 90 15.61 0.41 9.21
N GLU A 91 15.38 1.34 8.29
CA GLU A 91 15.39 2.78 8.58
C GLU A 91 14.35 3.14 9.64
N VAL A 92 13.10 2.73 9.45
CA VAL A 92 12.03 3.01 10.41
C VAL A 92 12.37 2.41 11.76
N LEU A 93 12.73 1.12 11.83
CA LEU A 93 13.04 0.45 13.09
C LEU A 93 14.25 1.08 13.81
N ALA A 94 15.16 1.72 13.08
CA ALA A 94 16.28 2.47 13.64
C ALA A 94 15.92 3.91 14.03
N TYR A 95 15.01 4.55 13.29
CA TYR A 95 14.57 5.91 13.56
C TYR A 95 13.84 6.01 14.90
N LEU A 96 13.01 5.01 15.26
CA LEU A 96 12.29 5.01 16.54
C LEU A 96 13.23 5.19 17.75
N PRO A 97 14.22 4.31 18.00
CA PRO A 97 15.13 4.47 19.12
C PRO A 97 16.01 5.72 18.99
N ALA A 98 16.50 6.05 17.79
CA ALA A 98 17.25 7.27 17.53
C ALA A 98 16.47 8.53 17.96
N ARG A 99 15.16 8.55 17.64
CA ARG A 99 14.28 9.65 17.99
C ARG A 99 13.96 9.70 19.48
N THR A 100 13.78 8.56 20.14
CA THR A 100 13.62 8.52 21.61
C THR A 100 14.85 9.04 22.34
N ALA A 101 16.04 8.81 21.79
CA ALA A 101 17.30 9.32 22.35
C ALA A 101 17.56 10.81 22.04
N GLY A 102 16.64 11.50 21.36
CA GLY A 102 16.81 12.91 20.96
C GLY A 102 17.85 13.13 19.85
N ALA A 103 18.31 12.06 19.18
CA ALA A 103 19.35 12.10 18.16
C ALA A 103 18.85 11.49 16.83
N PRO A 104 17.88 12.14 16.14
CA PRO A 104 17.21 11.57 14.97
C PRO A 104 18.17 11.20 13.82
N LEU A 105 19.31 11.88 13.69
CA LEU A 105 20.33 11.59 12.67
C LEU A 105 21.05 10.25 12.88
N LEU A 106 20.94 9.62 14.07
CA LEU A 106 21.45 8.26 14.29
C LEU A 106 20.75 7.21 13.41
N VAL A 107 19.63 7.56 12.76
CA VAL A 107 19.00 6.74 11.71
C VAL A 107 19.97 6.38 10.57
N LEU A 108 21.02 7.18 10.35
CA LEU A 108 22.05 6.90 9.34
C LEU A 108 23.02 5.79 9.75
N VAL A 109 23.13 5.47 11.05
CA VAL A 109 24.13 4.53 11.57
C VAL A 109 23.98 3.12 10.97
N PRO A 110 22.78 2.51 10.90
CA PRO A 110 22.62 1.20 10.25
C PRO A 110 23.04 1.22 8.78
N SER A 111 22.62 2.24 8.02
CA SER A 111 22.95 2.35 6.60
C SER A 111 24.45 2.53 6.38
N ALA A 112 25.09 3.44 7.13
CA ALA A 112 26.54 3.63 7.10
C ALA A 112 27.28 2.35 7.54
N GLY A 113 26.82 1.69 8.60
CA GLY A 113 27.38 0.44 9.11
C GLY A 113 27.32 -0.69 8.08
N VAL A 114 26.21 -0.82 7.35
CA VAL A 114 26.07 -1.77 6.24
C VAL A 114 27.06 -1.44 5.13
N LEU A 115 27.11 -0.18 4.67
CA LEU A 115 28.03 0.20 3.60
C LEU A 115 29.50 -0.02 4.01
N CYS A 116 29.88 0.36 5.23
CA CYS A 116 31.21 0.11 5.80
C CYS A 116 31.51 -1.39 5.91
N ALA A 117 30.60 -2.20 6.43
CA ALA A 117 30.80 -3.65 6.53
C ALA A 117 30.98 -4.30 5.14
N PHE A 118 30.14 -3.93 4.17
CA PHE A 118 30.19 -4.52 2.83
C PHE A 118 31.36 -4.03 1.98
N THR A 119 31.97 -2.90 2.32
CA THR A 119 33.21 -2.41 1.71
C THR A 119 34.45 -2.95 2.42
N CYS A 120 34.46 -3.05 3.74
CA CYS A 120 35.64 -3.45 4.51
C CYS A 120 35.79 -4.98 4.62
N VAL A 121 34.70 -5.75 4.68
CA VAL A 121 34.75 -7.21 4.86
C VAL A 121 34.81 -7.92 3.50
N PRO A 122 35.92 -8.60 3.14
CA PRO A 122 36.11 -9.19 1.81
C PRO A 122 35.02 -10.21 1.43
N ARG A 123 34.53 -10.97 2.41
CA ARG A 123 33.44 -11.95 2.19
C ARG A 123 32.11 -11.29 1.79
N LEU A 124 31.86 -10.05 2.23
CA LEU A 124 30.63 -9.32 1.91
C LEU A 124 30.71 -8.59 0.57
N ARG A 125 31.93 -8.28 0.08
CA ARG A 125 32.15 -7.61 -1.21
C ARG A 125 31.50 -8.32 -2.40
N ARG A 126 31.33 -9.64 -2.32
CA ARG A 126 30.65 -10.45 -3.36
C ARG A 126 29.20 -10.01 -3.62
N HIS A 127 28.51 -9.44 -2.63
CA HIS A 127 27.11 -9.04 -2.74
C HIS A 127 26.91 -7.76 -3.58
N TRP A 128 27.98 -6.99 -3.84
CA TRP A 128 27.94 -5.85 -4.76
C TRP A 128 27.73 -6.27 -6.21
N ARG A 129 28.38 -7.35 -6.64
CA ARG A 129 28.34 -7.83 -8.03
C ARG A 129 27.06 -8.62 -8.35
N GLY A 130 26.29 -9.01 -7.33
CA GLY A 130 25.08 -9.82 -7.46
C GLY A 130 25.32 -11.14 -8.23
N GLU A 131 26.54 -11.66 -8.20
CA GLU A 131 26.84 -12.96 -8.81
C GLU A 131 26.20 -14.04 -7.94
N ALA A 132 25.39 -14.91 -8.56
CA ALA A 132 24.95 -16.14 -7.91
C ALA A 132 26.20 -16.93 -7.48
N PRO A 133 26.17 -17.65 -6.35
CA PRO A 133 27.30 -18.46 -5.92
C PRO A 133 27.71 -19.38 -7.07
N ARG A 134 28.93 -19.16 -7.62
CA ARG A 134 29.60 -20.16 -8.44
C ARG A 134 29.80 -21.36 -7.55
N GLU A 135 28.98 -22.38 -7.73
CA GLU A 135 29.30 -23.71 -7.22
C GLU A 135 30.62 -24.10 -7.87
N ARG A 136 31.72 -23.96 -7.13
CA ARG A 136 33.04 -24.39 -7.59
C ARG A 136 32.97 -25.90 -7.73
N ARG A 137 32.78 -26.39 -8.95
CA ARG A 137 33.08 -27.79 -9.29
C ARG A 137 34.56 -28.02 -9.03
N HIS A 138 34.89 -28.47 -7.84
CA HIS A 138 36.14 -29.18 -7.63
C HIS A 138 35.90 -30.63 -8.00
N TRP A 139 35.81 -30.89 -9.31
CA TRP A 139 35.89 -32.25 -9.83
C TRP A 139 37.38 -32.61 -9.87
N ARG A 140 37.87 -33.33 -8.85
CA ARG A 140 39.04 -34.20 -9.01
C ARG A 140 38.53 -35.52 -9.58
N GLY A 141 39.24 -36.01 -10.59
CA GLY A 141 38.78 -37.00 -11.57
C GLY A 141 38.35 -38.36 -11.04
N GLY A 142 37.62 -39.06 -11.90
CA GLY A 142 37.15 -40.43 -11.76
C GLY A 142 36.10 -40.68 -12.82
N ALA A 143 36.51 -41.26 -13.95
CA ALA A 143 35.65 -41.55 -15.08
C ALA A 143 34.64 -42.64 -14.72
N GLU A 144 33.35 -42.36 -14.83
CA GLU A 144 32.36 -43.39 -15.16
C GLU A 144 31.13 -42.78 -15.81
N ARG A 145 30.77 -43.35 -16.95
CA ARG A 145 29.87 -42.80 -17.95
C ARG A 145 28.49 -43.42 -17.76
N GLU A 146 27.78 -43.05 -16.70
CA GLU A 146 26.39 -43.48 -16.52
C GLU A 146 25.41 -42.51 -17.20
N ARG A 147 24.64 -43.06 -18.14
CA ARG A 147 23.51 -42.41 -18.81
C ARG A 147 22.41 -42.12 -17.79
N THR A 148 22.34 -40.89 -17.32
CA THR A 148 21.16 -40.39 -16.58
C THR A 148 20.05 -39.99 -17.57
N PRO A 149 18.76 -40.27 -17.25
CA PRO A 149 17.63 -39.92 -18.11
C PRO A 149 17.39 -38.40 -18.14
N ALA A 150 17.02 -37.90 -19.32
CA ALA A 150 16.99 -36.49 -19.76
C ALA A 150 15.98 -35.55 -19.04
N TRP A 151 15.45 -35.90 -17.87
CA TRP A 151 14.58 -35.03 -17.07
C TRP A 151 15.27 -34.44 -15.82
N SER A 152 16.55 -34.77 -15.58
CA SER A 152 17.33 -34.30 -14.43
C SER A 152 18.32 -33.15 -14.72
N ALA A 153 18.38 -32.65 -15.96
CA ALA A 153 19.40 -31.69 -16.41
C ALA A 153 18.98 -30.19 -16.33
N SER A 154 18.04 -29.80 -15.46
CA SER A 154 17.65 -28.38 -15.27
C SER A 154 18.20 -27.72 -14.00
N ALA A 155 19.11 -28.39 -13.29
CA ALA A 155 19.77 -27.87 -12.09
C ALA A 155 21.21 -27.33 -12.33
N GLY A 156 21.61 -27.16 -13.59
CA GLY A 156 22.91 -26.58 -13.96
C GLY A 156 22.76 -25.16 -14.49
N GLU A 157 23.48 -24.22 -13.88
CA GLU A 157 23.65 -22.81 -14.28
C GLU A 157 22.44 -21.89 -14.02
N ALA A 158 22.43 -21.27 -12.83
CA ALA A 158 21.62 -20.08 -12.56
C ALA A 158 22.21 -18.86 -13.30
N GLU A 159 22.18 -18.89 -14.63
CA GLU A 159 22.41 -17.70 -15.44
C GLU A 159 21.30 -16.68 -15.11
N ARG A 160 21.65 -15.41 -14.89
CA ARG A 160 20.66 -14.36 -14.59
C ARG A 160 19.59 -14.36 -15.68
N GLU A 161 18.38 -14.73 -15.30
CA GLU A 161 17.28 -14.84 -16.24
C GLU A 161 16.94 -13.45 -16.78
N ARG A 162 17.12 -13.25 -18.10
CA ARG A 162 16.89 -11.95 -18.72
C ARG A 162 15.40 -11.70 -18.84
N LEU A 163 14.95 -10.56 -18.31
CA LEU A 163 13.61 -10.04 -18.55
C LEU A 163 13.45 -9.76 -20.07
N PRO A 164 12.45 -10.35 -20.75
CA PRO A 164 12.17 -10.03 -22.15
C PRO A 164 11.88 -8.52 -22.31
N ALA A 165 12.36 -7.94 -23.41
CA ALA A 165 12.24 -6.48 -23.64
C ALA A 165 10.78 -6.01 -23.62
N TRP A 166 9.86 -6.78 -24.20
CA TRP A 166 8.43 -6.44 -24.17
C TRP A 166 7.85 -6.44 -22.75
N CYS A 167 8.31 -7.33 -21.86
CA CYS A 167 7.88 -7.33 -20.46
C CYS A 167 8.41 -6.09 -19.73
N ALA A 168 9.67 -5.72 -20.00
CA ALA A 168 10.26 -4.51 -19.42
C ALA A 168 9.49 -3.26 -19.86
N TRP A 169 9.15 -3.15 -21.15
CA TRP A 169 8.33 -2.05 -21.67
C TRP A 169 6.89 -2.08 -21.17
N ALA A 170 6.27 -3.25 -20.99
CA ALA A 170 4.93 -3.35 -20.44
C ALA A 170 4.88 -2.88 -18.98
N LEU A 171 5.82 -3.35 -18.14
CA LEU A 171 5.94 -2.86 -16.76
C LEU A 171 6.28 -1.37 -16.71
N ALA A 172 7.10 -0.90 -17.65
CA ALA A 172 7.38 0.52 -17.77
C ALA A 172 6.14 1.32 -18.15
N GLY A 173 5.30 0.81 -19.06
CA GLY A 173 4.02 1.42 -19.41
C GLY A 173 3.09 1.54 -18.19
N VAL A 174 3.05 0.54 -17.32
CA VAL A 174 2.29 0.61 -16.05
C VAL A 174 2.83 1.74 -15.16
N VAL A 175 4.14 1.81 -14.96
CA VAL A 175 4.75 2.87 -14.15
C VAL A 175 4.57 4.25 -14.78
N ALA A 176 4.66 4.37 -16.10
CA ALA A 176 4.40 5.61 -16.83
C ALA A 176 2.94 6.08 -16.65
N TYR A 177 1.98 5.16 -16.71
CA TYR A 177 0.58 5.46 -16.41
C TYR A 177 0.41 5.94 -14.97
N LEU A 178 1.06 5.29 -14.00
CA LEU A 178 1.05 5.72 -12.59
C LEU A 178 1.63 7.13 -12.43
N ILE A 179 2.74 7.43 -13.10
CA ILE A 179 3.33 8.78 -13.10
C ILE A 179 2.34 9.79 -13.69
N ALA A 180 1.75 9.51 -14.85
CA ALA A 180 0.79 10.40 -15.50
C ALA A 180 -0.44 10.65 -14.60
N TRP A 181 -1.02 9.59 -14.04
CA TRP A 181 -2.14 9.67 -13.12
C TRP A 181 -1.80 10.51 -11.88
N SER A 182 -0.67 10.23 -11.21
CA SER A 182 -0.24 10.98 -10.02
C SER A 182 0.06 12.44 -10.34
N THR A 183 0.57 12.70 -11.54
CA THR A 183 0.82 14.08 -12.00
C THR A 183 -0.48 14.86 -12.04
N LEU A 184 -1.50 14.32 -12.70
CA LEU A 184 -2.79 14.99 -12.88
C LEU A 184 -3.58 15.10 -11.57
N ASN A 185 -3.55 14.06 -10.72
CA ASN A 185 -4.45 13.92 -9.58
C ASN A 185 -3.82 14.28 -8.22
N LEU A 186 -2.50 14.46 -8.16
CA LEU A 186 -1.78 14.72 -6.90
C LEU A 186 -0.70 15.78 -7.05
N TYR A 187 0.25 15.62 -7.97
CA TYR A 187 1.45 16.45 -8.00
C TYR A 187 1.22 17.84 -8.58
N ARG A 188 0.33 17.99 -9.55
CA ARG A 188 -0.05 19.32 -10.06
C ARG A 188 -1.14 19.98 -9.22
N VAL A 189 -1.84 19.20 -8.41
CA VAL A 189 -2.89 19.71 -7.54
C VAL A 189 -2.23 20.66 -6.52
N PRO A 190 -2.63 21.94 -6.48
CA PRO A 190 -2.14 22.88 -5.48
C PRO A 190 -2.40 22.33 -4.08
N VAL A 191 -1.53 22.65 -3.13
CA VAL A 191 -1.72 22.25 -1.72
C VAL A 191 -3.11 22.67 -1.22
N SER A 192 -3.63 23.78 -1.73
CA SER A 192 -4.92 24.34 -1.34
C SER A 192 -6.15 23.55 -1.81
N ALA A 193 -6.04 22.75 -2.87
CA ALA A 193 -7.11 21.92 -3.43
C ALA A 193 -6.78 20.42 -3.31
N ALA A 194 -5.84 20.09 -2.43
CA ALA A 194 -5.41 18.73 -2.21
C ALA A 194 -6.49 17.90 -1.51
N TYR A 195 -6.37 16.58 -1.64
CA TYR A 195 -7.25 15.65 -0.95
C TYR A 195 -7.25 15.90 0.56
N VAL A 196 -8.45 15.86 1.15
CA VAL A 196 -8.75 16.17 2.55
C VAL A 196 -7.83 15.50 3.59
N ASP A 197 -7.29 14.31 3.30
CA ASP A 197 -6.43 13.58 4.24
C ASP A 197 -4.94 13.99 4.17
N LEU A 198 -4.50 14.73 3.15
CA LEU A 198 -3.09 15.09 3.04
C LEU A 198 -2.60 15.99 4.18
N PRO A 199 -3.38 17.00 4.65
CA PRO A 199 -3.02 17.74 5.85
C PRO A 199 -2.91 16.86 7.10
N TYR A 200 -3.76 15.83 7.23
CA TYR A 200 -3.67 14.87 8.33
C TYR A 200 -2.36 14.08 8.27
N HIS A 201 -1.98 13.58 7.09
CA HIS A 201 -0.69 12.92 6.91
C HIS A 201 0.50 13.84 7.22
N LEU A 202 0.43 15.11 6.79
CA LEU A 202 1.44 16.10 7.09
C LEU A 202 1.58 16.37 8.60
N ALA A 203 0.45 16.47 9.31
CA ALA A 203 0.44 16.65 10.76
C ALA A 203 1.12 15.48 11.48
N LEU A 204 0.87 14.24 11.06
CA LEU A 204 1.52 13.06 11.63
C LEU A 204 3.03 13.00 11.33
N VAL A 205 3.49 13.48 10.17
CA VAL A 205 4.94 13.64 9.93
C VAL A 205 5.53 14.66 10.89
N GLY A 206 4.87 15.81 11.08
CA GLY A 206 5.28 16.83 12.05
C GLY A 206 5.37 16.27 13.48
N GLU A 207 4.35 15.53 13.91
CA GLU A 207 4.33 14.89 15.23
C GLU A 207 5.50 13.90 15.40
N VAL A 208 5.68 12.95 14.48
CA VAL A 208 6.73 11.92 14.59
C VAL A 208 8.15 12.50 14.39
N LYS A 209 8.25 13.65 13.73
CA LYS A 209 9.51 14.41 13.61
C LYS A 209 9.91 15.03 14.96
N HIS A 210 8.95 15.48 15.76
CA HIS A 210 9.19 16.29 16.96
C HIS A 210 8.90 15.58 18.29
N HIS A 211 8.17 14.46 18.28
CA HIS A 211 7.70 13.80 19.50
C HIS A 211 7.68 12.28 19.36
N VAL A 212 8.12 11.57 20.41
CA VAL A 212 7.95 10.12 20.58
C VAL A 212 7.69 9.85 22.07
N PRO A 213 6.68 9.04 22.44
CA PRO A 213 5.68 8.42 21.57
C PRO A 213 4.77 9.46 20.89
N PRO A 214 4.28 9.18 19.66
CA PRO A 214 3.41 10.12 18.96
C PRO A 214 2.00 10.15 19.56
N THR A 215 1.39 11.32 19.52
CA THR A 215 0.00 11.61 19.89
C THR A 215 -0.76 12.11 18.67
N LEU A 216 -2.08 12.28 18.76
CA LEU A 216 -2.83 12.93 17.69
C LEU A 216 -2.57 14.45 17.78
N PRO A 217 -1.83 15.07 16.84
CA PRO A 217 -1.45 16.48 16.97
C PRO A 217 -2.63 17.45 16.83
N SER A 218 -3.77 16.97 16.32
CA SER A 218 -4.98 17.75 16.10
C SER A 218 -5.86 17.89 17.36
N VAL A 219 -5.62 17.07 18.38
CA VAL A 219 -6.34 17.06 19.65
C VAL A 219 -5.37 16.81 20.79
N LEU A 220 -5.08 17.84 21.59
CA LEU A 220 -4.06 17.75 22.63
C LEU A 220 -4.37 16.64 23.66
N GLY A 221 -3.39 15.76 23.89
CA GLY A 221 -3.48 14.67 24.86
C GLY A 221 -4.18 13.41 24.34
N GLU A 222 -4.77 13.44 23.14
CA GLU A 222 -5.34 12.25 22.51
C GLU A 222 -4.22 11.35 21.98
N ARG A 223 -4.32 10.05 22.25
CA ARG A 223 -3.35 9.08 21.76
C ARG A 223 -3.51 8.84 20.26
N LEU A 224 -2.40 8.66 19.55
CA LEU A 224 -2.43 8.23 18.15
C LEU A 224 -2.67 6.72 18.04
N SER A 225 -3.92 6.30 17.93
CA SER A 225 -4.30 4.91 17.66
C SER A 225 -4.33 4.62 16.15
N TYR A 226 -3.22 4.83 15.44
CA TYR A 226 -3.17 4.74 13.97
C TYR A 226 -1.87 4.09 13.46
N HIS A 227 -1.81 3.71 12.19
CA HIS A 227 -0.57 3.26 11.57
C HIS A 227 0.33 4.46 11.25
N TRP A 228 1.52 4.54 11.85
CA TRP A 228 2.34 5.76 11.77
C TRP A 228 3.79 5.58 11.30
N PHE A 229 4.23 4.35 10.99
CA PHE A 229 5.64 4.11 10.62
C PHE A 229 6.06 4.73 9.30
N VAL A 230 5.15 4.91 8.34
CA VAL A 230 5.47 5.69 7.12
C VAL A 230 5.82 7.13 7.48
N TYR A 231 5.17 7.73 8.49
CA TYR A 231 5.49 9.09 8.91
C TYR A 231 6.84 9.16 9.64
N ALA A 232 7.30 8.06 10.24
CA ALA A 232 8.66 7.93 10.75
C ALA A 232 9.70 7.93 9.61
N GLU A 233 9.44 7.22 8.52
CA GLU A 233 10.27 7.24 7.29
C GLU A 233 10.33 8.66 6.68
N LEU A 234 9.18 9.33 6.56
CA LEU A 234 9.14 10.71 6.05
C LEU A 234 9.83 11.70 6.99
N ALA A 235 9.70 11.52 8.30
CA ALA A 235 10.40 12.33 9.29
C ALA A 235 11.93 12.10 9.24
N ALA A 236 12.37 10.85 9.13
CA ALA A 236 13.78 10.49 8.95
C ALA A 236 14.35 11.12 7.67
N THR A 237 13.63 10.97 6.56
CA THR A 237 13.99 11.59 5.28
C THR A 237 14.09 13.10 5.42
N SER A 238 13.13 13.76 6.07
CA SER A 238 13.16 15.22 6.30
C SER A 238 14.35 15.64 7.17
N TRP A 239 14.68 14.88 8.23
CA TRP A 239 15.84 15.14 9.08
C TRP A 239 17.16 15.03 8.33
N VAL A 240 17.34 13.97 7.52
CA VAL A 240 18.59 13.73 6.80
C VAL A 240 18.77 14.69 5.63
N THR A 241 17.71 14.94 4.87
CA THR A 241 17.79 15.69 3.60
C THR A 241 17.54 17.18 3.75
N GLY A 242 16.88 17.60 4.83
CA GLY A 242 16.38 18.96 5.01
C GLY A 242 15.15 19.29 4.15
N ILE A 243 14.62 18.32 3.38
CA ILE A 243 13.42 18.52 2.56
C ILE A 243 12.22 18.72 3.48
N GLU A 244 11.40 19.72 3.14
CA GLU A 244 10.20 20.03 3.90
C GLU A 244 9.18 18.87 3.84
N PRO A 245 8.54 18.49 4.97
CA PRO A 245 7.54 17.42 4.99
C PRO A 245 6.41 17.58 3.97
N VAL A 246 5.98 18.81 3.69
CA VAL A 246 4.95 19.08 2.67
C VAL A 246 5.36 18.59 1.28
N THR A 247 6.62 18.78 0.88
CA THR A 247 7.14 18.30 -0.41
C THR A 247 7.22 16.78 -0.44
N LEU A 248 7.62 16.15 0.67
CA LEU A 248 7.70 14.69 0.76
C LEU A 248 6.31 14.04 0.62
N VAL A 249 5.33 14.52 1.38
CA VAL A 249 3.95 13.97 1.41
C VAL A 249 3.22 14.24 0.10
N TYR A 250 3.30 15.46 -0.45
CA TYR A 250 2.47 15.86 -1.59
C TYR A 250 3.09 15.53 -2.94
N ARG A 251 4.40 15.20 -3.00
CA ARG A 251 5.13 15.06 -4.25
C ARG A 251 6.02 13.82 -4.32
N LEU A 252 6.90 13.56 -3.36
CA LEU A 252 8.04 12.64 -3.61
C LEU A 252 7.84 11.19 -3.17
N ALA A 253 7.26 10.95 -1.99
CA ALA A 253 7.49 9.70 -1.27
C ALA A 253 6.86 8.44 -1.88
N THR A 254 5.67 8.56 -2.48
CA THR A 254 4.85 7.42 -2.89
C THR A 254 5.29 6.78 -4.22
N LEU A 255 5.96 7.52 -5.12
CA LEU A 255 6.35 7.01 -6.44
C LEU A 255 7.38 5.86 -6.37
N PRO A 256 8.49 5.98 -5.64
CA PRO A 256 9.46 4.88 -5.55
C PRO A 256 8.85 3.61 -4.95
N MET A 257 7.97 3.77 -3.96
CA MET A 257 7.31 2.66 -3.30
C MET A 257 6.39 1.90 -4.25
N THR A 258 5.58 2.60 -5.04
CA THR A 258 4.68 1.99 -6.03
C THR A 258 5.45 1.36 -7.20
N ALA A 259 6.51 2.01 -7.70
CA ALA A 259 7.35 1.44 -8.75
C ALA A 259 8.01 0.12 -8.30
N ALA A 260 8.53 0.07 -7.07
CA ALA A 260 9.09 -1.15 -6.50
C ALA A 260 8.02 -2.24 -6.27
N LEU A 261 6.81 -1.86 -5.82
CA LEU A 261 5.68 -2.79 -5.69
C LEU A 261 5.31 -3.44 -7.03
N VAL A 262 5.24 -2.66 -8.12
CA VAL A 262 4.98 -3.18 -9.48
C VAL A 262 6.00 -4.26 -9.85
N VAL A 263 7.29 -4.01 -9.59
CA VAL A 263 8.37 -4.98 -9.85
C VAL A 263 8.17 -6.24 -9.00
N LEU A 264 7.87 -6.12 -7.71
CA LEU A 264 7.73 -7.27 -6.81
C LEU A 264 6.50 -8.12 -7.14
N VAL A 265 5.38 -7.51 -7.52
CA VAL A 265 4.18 -8.24 -8.00
C VAL A 265 4.50 -8.98 -9.31
N ALA A 266 5.21 -8.35 -10.23
CA ALA A 266 5.65 -9.01 -11.46
C ALA A 266 6.58 -10.20 -11.18
N VAL A 267 7.50 -10.06 -10.22
CA VAL A 267 8.38 -11.15 -9.79
C VAL A 267 7.59 -12.30 -9.16
N LEU A 268 6.63 -12.01 -8.27
CA LEU A 268 5.75 -13.02 -7.68
C LEU A 268 4.97 -13.77 -8.76
N GLY A 269 4.35 -13.06 -9.69
CA GLY A 269 3.65 -13.66 -10.84
C GLY A 269 4.58 -14.48 -11.73
N ARG A 270 5.81 -14.01 -11.99
CA ARG A 270 6.84 -14.76 -12.72
C ARG A 270 7.20 -16.06 -12.00
N ARG A 271 7.42 -16.02 -10.69
CA ARG A 271 7.86 -17.18 -9.90
C ARG A 271 6.78 -18.26 -9.81
N LEU A 272 5.54 -17.85 -9.56
CA LEU A 272 4.43 -18.78 -9.34
C LEU A 272 3.75 -19.23 -10.65
N GLY A 273 3.73 -18.34 -11.65
CA GLY A 273 3.14 -18.60 -12.97
C GLY A 273 4.13 -19.12 -14.02
N GLY A 274 5.43 -19.16 -13.71
CA GLY A 274 6.45 -19.80 -14.55
C GLY A 274 6.96 -18.99 -15.75
N SER A 275 6.37 -17.83 -16.07
CA SER A 275 6.80 -16.97 -17.19
C SER A 275 6.70 -15.49 -16.85
N TRP A 276 7.50 -14.63 -17.53
CA TRP A 276 7.42 -13.18 -17.31
C TRP A 276 6.09 -12.59 -17.79
N GLY A 277 5.43 -13.22 -18.77
CA GLY A 277 4.08 -12.85 -19.16
C GLY A 277 3.05 -13.05 -18.06
N ALA A 278 3.18 -14.10 -17.23
CA ALA A 278 2.35 -14.25 -16.04
C ALA A 278 2.62 -13.13 -15.00
N GLY A 279 3.88 -12.70 -14.87
CA GLY A 279 4.24 -11.54 -14.05
C GLY A 279 3.58 -10.25 -14.51
N VAL A 280 3.70 -9.91 -15.80
CA VAL A 280 3.08 -8.72 -16.41
C VAL A 280 1.56 -8.79 -16.31
N ALA A 281 0.95 -9.94 -16.60
CA ALA A 281 -0.49 -10.12 -16.48
C ALA A 281 -0.99 -9.97 -15.04
N ALA A 282 -0.23 -10.44 -14.04
CA ALA A 282 -0.60 -10.26 -12.63
C ALA A 282 -0.61 -8.78 -12.22
N VAL A 283 0.37 -7.99 -12.67
CA VAL A 283 0.36 -6.52 -12.50
C VAL A 283 -0.83 -5.90 -13.25
N GLY A 284 -1.10 -6.36 -14.48
CA GLY A 284 -2.24 -5.91 -15.29
C GLY A 284 -3.57 -6.08 -14.57
N VAL A 285 -3.83 -7.29 -14.05
CA VAL A 285 -5.04 -7.59 -13.27
C VAL A 285 -5.08 -6.79 -11.97
N ALA A 286 -3.96 -6.68 -11.27
CA ALA A 286 -3.89 -5.96 -10.00
C ALA A 286 -4.20 -4.46 -10.15
N TYR A 287 -3.73 -3.80 -11.21
CA TYR A 287 -3.93 -2.34 -11.37
C TYR A 287 -5.12 -1.96 -12.25
N PHE A 288 -5.43 -2.75 -13.28
CA PHE A 288 -6.33 -2.32 -14.35
C PHE A 288 -7.59 -3.15 -14.52
N LEU A 289 -7.66 -4.38 -14.00
CA LEU A 289 -8.89 -5.18 -14.12
C LEU A 289 -9.83 -4.90 -12.94
N LEU A 290 -10.99 -4.32 -13.21
CA LEU A 290 -12.02 -3.96 -12.24
C LEU A 290 -13.27 -4.81 -12.48
N GLY A 291 -14.14 -4.94 -11.48
CA GLY A 291 -15.41 -5.63 -11.64
C GLY A 291 -16.30 -4.90 -12.64
N PRO A 292 -17.27 -5.61 -13.25
CA PRO A 292 -18.27 -4.97 -14.10
C PRO A 292 -19.01 -3.85 -13.35
N VAL A 293 -19.24 -2.73 -14.04
CA VAL A 293 -20.05 -1.60 -13.58
C VAL A 293 -21.14 -1.42 -14.63
N LEU A 294 -22.34 -1.89 -14.30
CA LEU A 294 -23.50 -1.88 -15.22
C LEU A 294 -24.45 -0.70 -14.97
N GLN A 295 -24.23 0.06 -13.89
CA GLN A 295 -24.96 1.27 -13.59
C GLN A 295 -24.00 2.34 -13.08
N GLU A 296 -24.26 3.58 -13.49
CA GLU A 296 -23.50 4.73 -13.05
C GLU A 296 -23.60 4.91 -11.53
N GLY A 297 -22.47 5.21 -10.88
CA GLY A 297 -22.38 5.36 -9.42
C GLY A 297 -22.39 4.04 -8.62
N VAL A 298 -22.80 2.90 -9.22
CA VAL A 298 -22.87 1.61 -8.52
C VAL A 298 -21.60 0.80 -8.72
N VAL A 299 -20.57 1.14 -7.95
CA VAL A 299 -19.27 0.48 -7.99
C VAL A 299 -19.10 -0.44 -6.79
N PHE A 300 -19.11 -1.75 -7.04
CA PHE A 300 -18.74 -2.75 -6.04
C PHE A 300 -17.26 -2.61 -5.66
N THR A 301 -16.81 -3.33 -4.62
CA THR A 301 -15.51 -3.12 -3.95
C THR A 301 -14.24 -3.33 -4.80
N THR A 302 -14.37 -3.59 -6.10
CA THR A 302 -13.26 -3.67 -7.05
C THR A 302 -12.74 -2.27 -7.41
N ARG A 303 -12.21 -1.54 -6.42
CA ARG A 303 -11.58 -0.23 -6.61
C ARG A 303 -10.13 -0.41 -7.11
N PRO A 304 -9.66 0.40 -8.07
CA PRO A 304 -8.29 0.27 -8.57
C PRO A 304 -7.27 0.65 -7.50
N MET A 305 -6.08 0.03 -7.54
CA MET A 305 -4.99 0.29 -6.59
C MET A 305 -4.40 1.70 -6.64
N PHE A 306 -4.89 2.59 -7.52
CA PHE A 306 -4.49 4.00 -7.54
C PHE A 306 -4.93 4.72 -6.26
N THR A 307 -5.96 4.24 -5.56
CA THR A 307 -6.39 4.77 -4.26
C THR A 307 -5.31 4.69 -3.18
N ALA A 308 -4.35 3.76 -3.31
CA ALA A 308 -3.20 3.67 -2.42
C ALA A 308 -2.36 4.96 -2.38
N TRP A 309 -2.43 5.83 -3.39
CA TRP A 309 -1.74 7.12 -3.41
C TRP A 309 -2.32 8.16 -2.45
N ALA A 310 -3.62 8.07 -2.16
CA ALA A 310 -4.25 8.89 -1.14
C ALA A 310 -3.96 8.36 0.28
N SER A 311 -3.32 7.19 0.41
CA SER A 311 -2.98 6.56 1.68
C SER A 311 -1.52 6.10 1.70
N PRO A 312 -0.56 6.96 2.11
CA PRO A 312 0.85 6.61 2.23
C PRO A 312 1.08 5.35 3.08
N THR A 313 0.26 5.13 4.12
CA THR A 313 0.32 3.91 4.95
C THR A 313 0.00 2.65 4.15
N GLN A 314 -1.00 2.68 3.27
CA GLN A 314 -1.35 1.54 2.40
C GLN A 314 -0.23 1.24 1.40
N THR A 315 0.30 2.27 0.74
CA THR A 315 1.39 2.11 -0.23
C THR A 315 2.65 1.56 0.42
N PHE A 316 3.06 2.13 1.55
CA PHE A 316 4.23 1.70 2.30
C PHE A 316 4.06 0.26 2.82
N GLY A 317 2.92 -0.06 3.44
CA GLY A 317 2.60 -1.40 3.90
C GLY A 317 2.59 -2.43 2.76
N ALA A 318 2.01 -2.11 1.60
CA ALA A 318 1.98 -3.01 0.45
C ALA A 318 3.40 -3.32 -0.09
N LEU A 319 4.28 -2.30 -0.15
CA LEU A 319 5.68 -2.48 -0.52
C LEU A 319 6.40 -3.42 0.45
N LEU A 320 6.24 -3.22 1.76
CA LEU A 320 6.88 -4.06 2.78
C LEU A 320 6.32 -5.49 2.82
N PHE A 321 5.04 -5.67 2.48
CA PHE A 321 4.38 -6.96 2.49
C PHE A 321 4.73 -7.85 1.28
N ALA A 322 4.95 -7.26 0.11
CA ALA A 322 5.34 -8.01 -1.09
C ALA A 322 6.59 -8.91 -0.93
N PRO A 323 7.72 -8.47 -0.34
CA PRO A 323 8.86 -9.33 -0.07
C PRO A 323 8.60 -10.36 1.03
N VAL A 324 7.68 -10.11 1.98
CA VAL A 324 7.24 -11.13 2.96
C VAL A 324 6.61 -12.31 2.22
N VAL A 325 5.67 -12.05 1.31
CA VAL A 325 5.05 -13.10 0.47
C VAL A 325 6.09 -13.77 -0.43
N LEU A 326 7.06 -13.00 -0.96
CA LEU A 326 8.16 -13.54 -1.76
C LEU A 326 9.05 -14.52 -0.97
N LEU A 327 9.33 -14.24 0.30
CA LEU A 327 10.11 -15.11 1.19
C LEU A 327 9.32 -16.38 1.54
N LEU A 328 8.05 -16.25 1.90
CA LEU A 328 7.19 -17.37 2.29
C LEU A 328 6.88 -18.33 1.12
N THR A 329 6.86 -17.81 -0.10
CA THR A 329 6.71 -18.63 -1.31
C THR A 329 8.05 -19.19 -1.83
N SER A 330 9.18 -18.83 -1.21
CA SER A 330 10.50 -19.32 -1.60
C SER A 330 10.80 -20.69 -0.99
N ARG A 331 11.38 -21.60 -1.79
CA ARG A 331 11.82 -22.91 -1.28
C ARG A 331 12.92 -22.79 -0.22
N ARG A 332 13.76 -21.74 -0.26
CA ARG A 332 14.91 -21.55 0.64
C ARG A 332 14.51 -21.42 2.12
N LEU A 333 13.42 -20.72 2.42
CA LEU A 333 12.92 -20.57 3.79
C LEU A 333 12.36 -21.91 4.32
N LEU A 334 11.69 -22.67 3.45
CA LEU A 334 10.96 -23.89 3.80
C LEU A 334 11.85 -25.13 3.93
N THR A 335 13.01 -25.17 3.27
CA THR A 335 13.98 -26.28 3.35
C THR A 335 15.11 -26.04 4.35
N GLY A 336 15.04 -24.98 5.17
CA GLY A 336 16.11 -24.55 6.09
C GLY A 336 16.25 -25.36 7.39
N GLY A 337 15.53 -26.47 7.55
CA GLY A 337 15.73 -27.44 8.63
C GLY A 337 16.57 -28.64 8.15
N PRO A 338 17.21 -29.41 9.05
CA PRO A 338 17.93 -30.60 8.63
C PRO A 338 16.95 -31.57 7.97
N LEU A 339 17.16 -31.83 6.68
CA LEU A 339 16.50 -32.91 5.95
C LEU A 339 17.02 -34.23 6.51
N VAL A 340 16.34 -34.77 7.53
CA VAL A 340 16.46 -36.18 7.88
C VAL A 340 15.50 -36.95 6.98
N THR A 341 16.00 -37.34 5.81
CA THR A 341 15.40 -38.39 4.99
C THR A 341 16.38 -39.55 4.93
N GLY A 342 16.05 -40.65 5.61
CA GLY A 342 16.75 -41.93 5.45
C GLY A 342 18.07 -42.10 6.24
N GLY A 343 18.09 -41.79 7.54
CA GLY A 343 19.06 -42.39 8.48
C GLY A 343 20.55 -42.06 8.30
N ARG A 344 20.96 -41.18 7.36
CA ARG A 344 22.36 -40.73 7.23
C ARG A 344 22.49 -39.23 7.45
N LEU A 345 23.10 -38.86 8.58
CA LEU A 345 23.69 -37.54 8.79
C LEU A 345 24.85 -37.37 7.80
N LEU A 346 24.65 -36.59 6.75
CA LEU A 346 25.76 -36.05 5.96
C LEU A 346 26.29 -34.79 6.67
N THR A 347 27.17 -35.02 7.64
CA THR A 347 28.06 -34.01 8.21
C THR A 347 29.17 -33.72 7.20
N GLY A 348 29.36 -32.46 6.78
CA GLY A 348 30.61 -32.05 6.12
C GLY A 348 30.58 -31.07 4.95
N GLY A 349 29.56 -30.23 4.76
CA GLY A 349 29.59 -29.12 3.79
C GLY A 349 29.55 -27.75 4.49
N PRO A 350 30.25 -26.71 3.99
CA PRO A 350 30.25 -25.40 4.64
C PRO A 350 28.82 -24.85 4.71
N LEU A 351 28.39 -24.44 5.90
CA LEU A 351 27.11 -23.85 6.25
C LEU A 351 26.57 -22.91 5.15
N VAL A 352 25.69 -23.44 4.29
CA VAL A 352 24.83 -22.58 3.46
C VAL A 352 23.71 -22.11 4.38
N THR A 353 23.94 -20.95 4.99
CA THR A 353 23.10 -20.22 5.95
C THR A 353 21.73 -19.74 5.40
N GLY A 354 21.27 -20.29 4.28
CA GLY A 354 20.16 -19.76 3.48
C GLY A 354 18.80 -19.71 4.18
N GLY A 355 18.57 -20.53 5.22
CA GLY A 355 17.33 -20.46 6.01
C GLY A 355 17.32 -19.31 7.01
N ARG A 356 18.36 -19.19 7.84
CA ARG A 356 18.42 -18.23 8.96
C ARG A 356 18.36 -16.78 8.49
N GLY A 357 19.07 -16.44 7.42
CA GLY A 357 19.04 -15.08 6.87
C GLY A 357 17.65 -14.70 6.34
N CYS A 358 16.94 -15.61 5.67
CA CYS A 358 15.55 -15.38 5.25
C CYS A 358 14.61 -15.15 6.44
N TRP A 359 14.79 -15.88 7.55
CA TRP A 359 14.03 -15.66 8.79
C TRP A 359 14.29 -14.29 9.40
N VAL A 360 15.55 -13.82 9.41
CA VAL A 360 15.89 -12.47 9.89
C VAL A 360 15.20 -11.41 9.02
N ALA A 361 15.31 -11.53 7.69
CA ALA A 361 14.63 -10.60 6.77
C ALA A 361 13.11 -10.61 6.97
N LEU A 362 12.51 -11.80 7.16
CA LEU A 362 11.08 -11.94 7.46
C LEU A 362 10.71 -11.22 8.76
N VAL A 363 11.44 -11.44 9.85
CA VAL A 363 11.17 -10.80 11.14
C VAL A 363 11.28 -9.27 11.04
N VAL A 364 12.33 -8.75 10.40
CA VAL A 364 12.52 -7.29 10.22
C VAL A 364 11.36 -6.68 9.44
N LEU A 365 10.97 -7.28 8.31
CA LEU A 365 9.84 -6.80 7.51
C LEU A 365 8.51 -6.89 8.29
N MET A 366 8.29 -7.98 9.03
CA MET A 366 7.09 -8.18 9.84
C MET A 366 6.98 -7.19 11.00
N LEU A 367 8.09 -6.90 11.68
CA LEU A 367 8.15 -5.86 12.71
C LEU A 367 7.83 -4.48 12.14
N ALA A 368 8.40 -4.13 10.98
CA ALA A 368 8.06 -2.87 10.32
C ALA A 368 6.58 -2.80 9.87
N LEU A 369 5.99 -3.92 9.45
CA LEU A 369 4.58 -3.99 9.07
C LEU A 369 3.61 -3.67 10.22
N THR A 370 4.01 -3.90 11.48
CA THR A 370 3.16 -3.62 12.66
C THR A 370 2.68 -2.16 12.71
N GLY A 371 3.58 -1.22 12.44
CA GLY A 371 3.25 0.21 12.42
C GLY A 371 3.07 0.79 11.01
N ALA A 372 3.46 0.09 9.95
CA ALA A 372 3.29 0.56 8.57
C ALA A 372 1.83 0.47 8.13
N LYS A 373 1.24 -0.71 8.25
CA LYS A 373 -0.18 -1.00 8.02
C LYS A 373 -0.49 -2.40 8.57
N ALA A 374 -0.94 -2.48 9.83
CA ALA A 374 -1.19 -3.75 10.50
C ALA A 374 -2.29 -4.59 9.83
N THR A 375 -3.13 -4.01 8.97
CA THR A 375 -4.16 -4.69 8.16
C THR A 375 -3.62 -5.92 7.40
N PHE A 376 -2.34 -5.94 7.01
CA PHE A 376 -1.71 -7.08 6.33
C PHE A 376 -1.50 -8.30 7.25
N LEU A 377 -1.31 -8.10 8.56
CA LEU A 377 -0.97 -9.16 9.52
C LEU A 377 -2.10 -10.19 9.74
N PRO A 378 -3.38 -9.82 10.00
CA PRO A 378 -4.44 -10.80 10.15
C PRO A 378 -4.73 -11.55 8.84
N LEU A 379 -4.56 -10.88 7.69
CA LEU A 379 -4.69 -11.51 6.37
C LEU A 379 -3.63 -12.58 6.17
N LEU A 380 -2.36 -12.25 6.46
CA LEU A 380 -1.26 -13.20 6.41
C LEU A 380 -1.48 -14.36 7.36
N LEU A 381 -1.91 -14.10 8.60
CA LEU A 381 -2.18 -15.14 9.59
C LEU A 381 -3.24 -16.13 9.07
N ALA A 382 -4.35 -15.63 8.52
CA ALA A 382 -5.37 -16.48 7.91
C ALA A 382 -4.81 -17.33 6.77
N GLY A 383 -4.00 -16.75 5.87
CA GLY A 383 -3.32 -17.49 4.81
C GLY A 383 -2.39 -18.58 5.34
N LEU A 384 -1.59 -18.28 6.37
CA LEU A 384 -0.68 -19.24 7.01
C LEU A 384 -1.44 -20.38 7.69
N LEU A 385 -2.54 -20.08 8.37
CA LEU A 385 -3.41 -21.09 8.99
C LEU A 385 -4.04 -22.02 7.95
N VAL A 386 -4.49 -21.48 6.81
CA VAL A 386 -4.97 -22.29 5.68
C VAL A 386 -3.87 -23.21 5.17
N VAL A 387 -2.64 -22.73 5.01
CA VAL A 387 -1.51 -23.60 4.63
C VAL A 387 -1.31 -24.70 5.66
N VAL A 388 -1.22 -24.38 6.95
CA VAL A 388 -1.03 -25.37 8.02
C VAL A 388 -2.16 -26.41 7.99
N ALA A 389 -3.41 -26.00 7.85
CA ALA A 389 -4.57 -26.90 7.78
C ALA A 389 -4.52 -27.81 6.54
N VAL A 390 -4.24 -27.25 5.36
CA VAL A 390 -4.12 -28.03 4.11
C VAL A 390 -2.97 -29.03 4.19
N ARG A 391 -1.80 -28.63 4.71
CA ARG A 391 -0.64 -29.53 4.84
C ARG A 391 -0.86 -30.60 5.89
N TRP A 392 -1.50 -30.26 7.00
CA TRP A 392 -1.91 -31.25 8.00
C TRP A 392 -2.91 -32.27 7.41
N ALA A 393 -3.90 -31.82 6.64
CA ALA A 393 -4.88 -32.71 6.02
C ALA A 393 -4.27 -33.62 4.93
N VAL A 394 -3.39 -33.06 4.07
CA VAL A 394 -2.81 -33.76 2.92
C VAL A 394 -1.61 -34.62 3.30
N GLU A 395 -0.71 -34.13 4.15
CA GLU A 395 0.55 -34.81 4.51
C GLU A 395 0.52 -35.49 5.88
N ARG A 396 -0.52 -35.24 6.69
CA ARG A 396 -0.59 -35.68 8.10
C ARG A 396 0.60 -35.24 8.95
N ARG A 397 1.28 -34.15 8.55
CA ARG A 397 2.41 -33.55 9.27
C ARG A 397 2.17 -32.07 9.44
N VAL A 398 2.55 -31.54 10.60
CA VAL A 398 2.49 -30.11 10.87
C VAL A 398 3.83 -29.48 10.52
N PRO A 399 3.91 -28.65 9.48
CA PRO A 399 5.19 -28.15 9.03
C PRO A 399 5.66 -26.98 9.90
N GLY A 400 6.68 -27.23 10.74
CA GLY A 400 7.14 -26.29 11.78
C GLY A 400 7.54 -24.90 11.26
N ALA A 401 8.03 -24.78 10.02
CA ALA A 401 8.33 -23.48 9.41
C ALA A 401 7.07 -22.61 9.22
N TRP A 402 5.94 -23.19 8.81
CA TRP A 402 4.70 -22.43 8.65
C TRP A 402 4.10 -22.03 10.00
N LEU A 403 4.20 -22.90 11.00
CA LEU A 403 3.85 -22.55 12.38
C LEU A 403 4.72 -21.42 12.93
N GLY A 404 6.03 -21.46 12.69
CA GLY A 404 6.94 -20.39 13.10
C GLY A 404 6.57 -19.04 12.47
N ALA A 405 6.25 -19.04 11.16
CA ALA A 405 5.78 -17.85 10.47
C ALA A 405 4.43 -17.36 11.03
N ALA A 406 3.51 -18.27 11.33
CA ALA A 406 2.21 -17.94 11.94
C ALA A 406 2.38 -17.36 13.35
N GLY A 407 3.28 -17.94 14.16
CA GLY A 407 3.61 -17.45 15.50
C GLY A 407 4.24 -16.05 15.47
N ILE A 408 5.19 -15.79 14.56
CA ILE A 408 5.76 -14.46 14.37
C ILE A 408 4.69 -13.45 13.91
N THR A 409 3.82 -13.86 13.00
CA THR A 409 2.71 -13.03 12.50
C THR A 409 1.74 -12.68 13.63
N LEU A 410 1.37 -13.67 14.46
CA LEU A 410 0.52 -13.48 15.62
C LEU A 410 1.17 -12.54 16.64
N ALA A 411 2.46 -12.73 16.95
CA ALA A 411 3.20 -11.85 17.84
C ALA A 411 3.21 -10.40 17.32
N CYS A 412 3.48 -10.20 16.03
CA CYS A 412 3.43 -8.89 15.39
C CYS A 412 2.02 -8.27 15.45
N LEU A 413 0.98 -9.08 15.25
CA LEU A 413 -0.41 -8.63 15.35
C LEU A 413 -0.77 -8.18 16.77
N LEU A 414 -0.31 -8.93 17.78
CA LEU A 414 -0.49 -8.56 19.19
C LEU A 414 0.27 -7.26 19.51
N VAL A 415 1.52 -7.11 19.04
CA VAL A 415 2.28 -5.86 19.18
C VAL A 415 1.54 -4.69 18.53
N ALA A 416 1.03 -4.87 17.30
CA ALA A 416 0.24 -3.84 16.65
C ALA A 416 -0.99 -3.45 17.49
N GLN A 417 -1.78 -4.43 17.94
CA GLN A 417 -3.01 -4.17 18.68
C GLN A 417 -2.76 -3.51 20.04
N PHE A 418 -1.76 -3.96 20.80
CA PHE A 418 -1.53 -3.51 22.18
C PHE A 418 -0.55 -2.35 22.30
N VAL A 419 0.41 -2.20 21.39
CA VAL A 419 1.44 -1.15 21.45
C VAL A 419 1.12 -0.02 20.48
N VAL A 420 0.88 -0.32 19.21
CA VAL A 420 0.66 0.72 18.19
C VAL A 420 -0.73 1.35 18.34
N PHE A 421 -1.78 0.53 18.41
CA PHE A 421 -3.17 0.99 18.59
C PHE A 421 -3.58 1.12 20.06
N GLY A 422 -2.76 0.57 20.96
CA GLY A 422 -3.11 0.07 22.28
C GLY A 422 -4.59 0.00 22.61
N ARG A 423 -5.19 -1.02 22.01
CA ARG A 423 -6.55 -1.52 22.20
C ARG A 423 -7.64 -0.71 21.51
N GLY A 424 -7.30 0.40 20.85
CA GLY A 424 -8.23 1.11 19.97
C GLY A 424 -8.66 0.26 18.78
N SER A 425 -9.89 0.45 18.32
CA SER A 425 -10.42 -0.19 17.11
C SER A 425 -10.54 0.77 15.94
N GLN A 426 -10.35 2.08 16.18
CA GLN A 426 -10.56 3.15 15.21
C GLN A 426 -11.92 3.03 14.51
N GLY A 427 -12.96 2.62 15.24
CA GLY A 427 -14.30 2.46 14.68
C GLY A 427 -14.52 1.21 13.80
N THR A 428 -13.53 0.35 13.62
CA THR A 428 -13.73 -0.95 12.97
C THR A 428 -14.51 -1.88 13.90
N THR A 429 -15.63 -2.41 13.42
CA THR A 429 -16.51 -3.31 14.20
C THR A 429 -16.92 -4.52 13.37
N ILE A 430 -17.42 -5.56 14.05
CA ILE A 430 -18.10 -6.67 13.38
C ILE A 430 -19.51 -6.19 13.02
N ALA A 431 -19.73 -5.94 11.73
CA ALA A 431 -20.98 -5.42 11.20
C ALA A 431 -21.25 -6.07 9.83
N PRO A 432 -21.81 -7.31 9.82
CA PRO A 432 -22.07 -8.03 8.59
C PRO A 432 -22.90 -7.20 7.61
N PHE A 433 -22.49 -7.27 6.35
CA PHE A 433 -23.08 -6.58 5.22
C PHE A 433 -23.03 -5.05 5.29
N ALA A 434 -22.18 -4.45 6.16
CA ALA A 434 -22.01 -3.00 6.25
C ALA A 434 -21.71 -2.37 4.88
N THR A 435 -20.77 -2.95 4.12
CA THR A 435 -20.45 -2.53 2.76
C THR A 435 -21.68 -2.57 1.83
N MET A 436 -22.50 -3.62 1.92
CA MET A 436 -23.69 -3.77 1.07
C MET A 436 -24.79 -2.79 1.47
N ARG A 437 -24.87 -2.44 2.75
CA ARG A 437 -25.80 -1.43 3.26
C ARG A 437 -25.42 -0.04 2.76
N GLY A 438 -24.13 0.30 2.75
CA GLY A 438 -23.64 1.53 2.11
C GLY A 438 -23.99 1.59 0.62
N LEU A 439 -23.75 0.49 -0.12
CA LEU A 439 -24.15 0.36 -1.52
C LEU A 439 -25.66 0.48 -1.71
N TRP A 440 -26.46 -0.12 -0.83
CA TRP A 440 -27.92 0.00 -0.87
C TRP A 440 -28.38 1.44 -0.73
N GLY A 441 -27.75 2.22 0.16
CA GLY A 441 -28.03 3.66 0.30
C GLY A 441 -27.73 4.45 -0.97
N LEU A 442 -26.58 4.18 -1.60
CA LEU A 442 -26.23 4.81 -2.89
C LEU A 442 -27.23 4.48 -4.00
N VAL A 443 -27.71 3.24 -4.03
CA VAL A 443 -28.65 2.75 -5.05
C VAL A 443 -30.06 3.31 -4.84
N THR A 444 -30.52 3.40 -3.59
CA THR A 444 -31.91 3.75 -3.26
C THR A 444 -32.11 5.21 -2.88
N GLY A 445 -31.03 5.96 -2.61
CA GLY A 445 -31.08 7.29 -2.03
C GLY A 445 -31.38 7.31 -0.53
N VAL A 446 -31.48 6.14 0.12
CA VAL A 446 -31.74 6.02 1.56
C VAL A 446 -30.49 6.39 2.35
N ALA A 447 -30.62 7.27 3.33
CA ALA A 447 -29.53 7.75 4.17
C ALA A 447 -29.60 7.14 5.60
N ALA A 448 -28.58 7.42 6.42
CA ALA A 448 -28.70 7.18 7.85
C ALA A 448 -29.74 8.14 8.45
N PRO A 449 -30.58 7.71 9.43
CA PRO A 449 -30.51 6.45 10.16
C PRO A 449 -31.27 5.27 9.52
N GLU A 450 -32.07 5.51 8.48
CA GLU A 450 -32.95 4.51 7.85
C GLU A 450 -32.17 3.31 7.28
N LEU A 451 -30.91 3.54 6.87
CA LEU A 451 -29.98 2.48 6.48
C LEU A 451 -29.83 1.38 7.52
N ALA A 452 -29.89 1.71 8.82
CA ALA A 452 -29.78 0.73 9.89
C ALA A 452 -30.91 -0.31 9.87
N ALA A 453 -32.09 0.05 9.34
CA ALA A 453 -33.28 -0.78 9.28
C ALA A 453 -33.44 -1.59 7.97
N VAL A 454 -32.47 -1.51 7.05
CA VAL A 454 -32.54 -2.22 5.76
C VAL A 454 -32.66 -3.74 5.98
N PRO A 455 -33.66 -4.42 5.37
CA PRO A 455 -33.82 -5.87 5.48
C PRO A 455 -32.60 -6.64 4.99
N VAL A 456 -32.38 -7.85 5.51
CA VAL A 456 -31.21 -8.67 5.15
C VAL A 456 -31.27 -9.17 3.70
N THR A 457 -32.47 -9.39 3.15
CA THR A 457 -32.67 -9.93 1.80
C THR A 457 -31.95 -9.14 0.69
N PRO A 458 -32.15 -7.81 0.52
CA PRO A 458 -31.41 -7.03 -0.47
C PRO A 458 -29.90 -7.04 -0.22
N LEU A 459 -29.46 -7.07 1.04
CA LEU A 459 -28.05 -7.14 1.39
C LEU A 459 -27.41 -8.46 0.96
N LEU A 460 -28.12 -9.58 1.09
CA LEU A 460 -27.69 -10.89 0.59
C LEU A 460 -27.60 -10.90 -0.93
N ILE A 461 -28.60 -10.34 -1.62
CA ILE A 461 -28.60 -10.24 -3.09
C ILE A 461 -27.38 -9.41 -3.56
N LEU A 462 -27.17 -8.23 -2.96
CA LEU A 462 -26.00 -7.40 -3.26
C LEU A 462 -24.68 -8.11 -2.92
N THR A 463 -24.66 -8.93 -1.87
CA THR A 463 -23.49 -9.76 -1.54
C THR A 463 -23.21 -10.77 -2.64
N VAL A 464 -24.23 -11.44 -3.17
CA VAL A 464 -24.08 -12.40 -4.28
C VAL A 464 -23.57 -11.69 -5.54
N VAL A 465 -24.15 -10.54 -5.89
CA VAL A 465 -23.69 -9.73 -7.03
C VAL A 465 -22.25 -9.26 -6.83
N HIS A 466 -21.90 -8.82 -5.63
CA HIS A 466 -20.55 -8.45 -5.26
C HIS A 466 -19.56 -9.62 -5.47
N LEU A 467 -19.88 -10.81 -4.94
CA LEU A 467 -19.03 -12.00 -5.10
C LEU A 467 -18.89 -12.40 -6.57
N PHE A 468 -19.94 -12.24 -7.36
CA PHE A 468 -19.89 -12.41 -8.82
C PHE A 468 -18.96 -11.39 -9.49
N CYS A 469 -18.99 -10.12 -9.08
CA CYS A 469 -18.05 -9.10 -9.57
C CYS A 469 -16.60 -9.45 -9.23
N LEU A 470 -16.33 -9.97 -8.02
CA LEU A 470 -15.01 -10.46 -7.65
C LEU A 470 -14.58 -11.68 -8.49
N LEU A 471 -15.53 -12.57 -8.82
CA LEU A 471 -15.30 -13.70 -9.71
C LEU A 471 -14.97 -13.25 -11.15
N CYS A 472 -15.52 -12.11 -11.62
CA CYS A 472 -15.15 -11.53 -12.91
C CYS A 472 -13.67 -11.11 -12.96
N VAL A 473 -13.12 -10.64 -11.83
CA VAL A 473 -11.71 -10.21 -11.75
C VAL A 473 -10.77 -11.38 -11.48
N TRP A 474 -11.09 -12.25 -10.51
CA TRP A 474 -10.19 -13.30 -10.02
C TRP A 474 -10.66 -14.72 -10.32
N GLY A 475 -11.63 -14.91 -11.21
CA GLY A 475 -12.19 -16.22 -11.58
C GLY A 475 -11.16 -17.21 -12.13
N GLY A 476 -10.01 -16.73 -12.61
CA GLY A 476 -8.87 -17.57 -12.97
C GLY A 476 -8.43 -18.54 -11.87
N VAL A 477 -8.67 -18.21 -10.60
CA VAL A 477 -8.42 -19.09 -9.45
C VAL A 477 -9.11 -20.44 -9.58
N ALA A 478 -10.33 -20.49 -10.15
CA ALA A 478 -11.07 -21.73 -10.35
C ALA A 478 -10.33 -22.73 -11.25
N ALA A 479 -9.45 -22.23 -12.13
CA ALA A 479 -8.67 -23.06 -13.05
C ALA A 479 -7.35 -23.58 -12.43
N LEU A 480 -7.02 -23.25 -11.17
CA LEU A 480 -5.81 -23.78 -10.49
C LEU A 480 -5.85 -25.31 -10.32
N GLY A 481 -7.04 -25.91 -10.16
CA GLY A 481 -7.19 -27.33 -9.89
C GLY A 481 -6.37 -27.77 -8.67
N ARG A 482 -5.60 -28.86 -8.78
CA ARG A 482 -4.73 -29.36 -7.68
C ARG A 482 -3.66 -28.35 -7.23
N ARG A 483 -3.29 -27.37 -8.07
CA ARG A 483 -2.33 -26.34 -7.68
C ARG A 483 -2.84 -25.47 -6.52
N ALA A 484 -4.16 -25.40 -6.29
CA ALA A 484 -4.72 -24.69 -5.14
C ALA A 484 -4.25 -25.25 -3.78
N LEU A 485 -3.83 -26.52 -3.75
CA LEU A 485 -3.28 -27.21 -2.58
C LEU A 485 -1.76 -27.02 -2.41
N GLU A 486 -1.08 -26.39 -3.39
CA GLU A 486 0.32 -26.00 -3.23
C GLU A 486 0.41 -24.95 -2.11
N PRO A 487 1.40 -25.04 -1.19
CA PRO A 487 1.50 -24.11 -0.06
C PRO A 487 1.48 -22.64 -0.46
N SER A 488 2.16 -22.29 -1.55
CA SER A 488 2.16 -20.93 -2.08
C SER A 488 0.77 -20.48 -2.52
N MET A 489 0.00 -21.34 -3.19
CA MET A 489 -1.35 -20.97 -3.65
C MET A 489 -2.34 -20.95 -2.48
N SER A 490 -2.30 -21.95 -1.60
CA SER A 490 -3.14 -21.98 -0.40
C SER A 490 -2.92 -20.74 0.48
N LEU A 491 -1.68 -20.24 0.57
CA LEU A 491 -1.35 -18.97 1.21
C LEU A 491 -2.08 -17.79 0.55
N LEU A 492 -1.90 -17.59 -0.76
CA LEU A 492 -2.53 -16.46 -1.48
C LEU A 492 -4.06 -16.54 -1.42
N LEU A 493 -4.63 -17.74 -1.55
CA LEU A 493 -6.07 -17.98 -1.49
C LEU A 493 -6.64 -17.77 -0.09
N GLY A 494 -5.95 -18.21 0.96
CA GLY A 494 -6.36 -17.97 2.35
C GLY A 494 -6.33 -16.49 2.73
N MET A 495 -5.27 -15.77 2.31
CA MET A 495 -5.23 -14.30 2.46
C MET A 495 -6.39 -13.64 1.68
N GLY A 496 -6.60 -14.06 0.44
CA GLY A 496 -7.67 -13.56 -0.42
C GLY A 496 -9.06 -13.75 0.17
N ALA A 497 -9.36 -14.97 0.65
CA ALA A 497 -10.61 -15.30 1.32
C ALA A 497 -10.81 -14.46 2.59
N ALA A 498 -9.76 -14.25 3.39
CA ALA A 498 -9.82 -13.37 4.56
C ALA A 498 -10.10 -11.91 4.20
N GLY A 499 -9.52 -11.39 3.12
CA GLY A 499 -9.77 -10.02 2.64
C GLY A 499 -11.20 -9.82 2.14
N ILE A 500 -11.75 -10.80 1.40
CA ILE A 500 -13.16 -10.81 0.97
C ILE A 500 -14.08 -10.92 2.19
N GLY A 501 -13.77 -11.83 3.11
CA GLY A 501 -14.51 -12.00 4.36
C GLY A 501 -14.55 -10.72 5.20
N ALA A 502 -13.42 -10.02 5.33
CA ALA A 502 -13.35 -8.74 6.03
C ALA A 502 -14.24 -7.67 5.39
N ALA A 503 -14.28 -7.59 4.05
CA ALA A 503 -15.14 -6.64 3.34
C ALA A 503 -16.65 -6.92 3.51
N VAL A 504 -17.03 -8.16 3.82
CA VAL A 504 -18.43 -8.58 4.04
C VAL A 504 -18.81 -8.55 5.52
N VAL A 505 -17.90 -8.92 6.43
CA VAL A 505 -18.20 -9.13 7.87
C VAL A 505 -17.91 -7.90 8.72
N LEU A 506 -16.92 -7.10 8.34
CA LEU A 506 -16.55 -5.90 9.10
C LEU A 506 -17.25 -4.67 8.56
N GLY A 507 -17.42 -3.67 9.42
CA GLY A 507 -17.87 -2.34 9.04
C GLY A 507 -17.03 -1.27 9.71
N HIS A 508 -16.87 -0.16 9.01
CA HIS A 508 -16.18 1.02 9.49
C HIS A 508 -16.91 2.29 8.98
N PRO A 509 -17.06 3.36 9.78
CA PRO A 509 -17.84 4.55 9.40
C PRO A 509 -17.37 5.25 8.11
N SER A 510 -16.10 5.06 7.75
CA SER A 510 -15.47 5.58 6.52
C SER A 510 -15.08 4.49 5.50
N ASP A 511 -15.75 3.33 5.51
CA ASP A 511 -15.49 2.20 4.59
C ASP A 511 -14.06 1.62 4.63
N SER A 512 -13.34 1.81 5.73
CA SER A 512 -11.94 1.37 5.84
C SER A 512 -11.78 -0.15 5.90
N GLN A 513 -12.85 -0.93 6.10
CA GLN A 513 -12.83 -2.38 5.93
C GLN A 513 -12.41 -2.81 4.51
N LEU A 514 -12.60 -1.95 3.50
CA LEU A 514 -12.23 -2.25 2.12
C LEU A 514 -10.71 -2.32 1.91
N TYR A 515 -9.91 -1.70 2.79
CA TYR A 515 -8.45 -1.80 2.73
C TYR A 515 -7.95 -3.24 2.98
N PHE A 516 -8.72 -4.09 3.64
CA PHE A 516 -8.37 -5.52 3.76
C PHE A 516 -8.39 -6.21 2.40
N LEU A 517 -9.40 -5.92 1.56
CA LEU A 517 -9.48 -6.46 0.20
C LEU A 517 -8.42 -5.84 -0.73
N GLU A 518 -8.20 -4.53 -0.63
CA GLU A 518 -7.15 -3.84 -1.40
C GLU A 518 -5.75 -4.39 -1.10
N SER A 519 -5.49 -4.76 0.16
CA SER A 519 -4.23 -5.35 0.60
C SER A 519 -3.93 -6.70 -0.04
N VAL A 520 -4.94 -7.51 -0.35
CA VAL A 520 -4.77 -8.85 -0.94
C VAL A 520 -4.94 -8.92 -2.45
N ARG A 521 -5.43 -7.84 -3.06
CA ARG A 521 -5.66 -7.72 -4.50
C ARG A 521 -4.45 -8.13 -5.35
N PRO A 522 -3.19 -7.70 -5.08
CA PRO A 522 -2.04 -8.18 -5.86
C PRO A 522 -1.86 -9.70 -5.83
N TYR A 523 -2.10 -10.32 -4.68
CA TYR A 523 -1.88 -11.75 -4.45
C TYR A 523 -2.99 -12.60 -5.07
N LEU A 524 -4.25 -12.16 -4.97
CA LEU A 524 -5.37 -12.76 -5.69
C LEU A 524 -5.17 -12.65 -7.22
N SER A 525 -4.63 -11.53 -7.70
CA SER A 525 -4.32 -11.32 -9.11
C SER A 525 -3.23 -12.29 -9.59
N VAL A 526 -2.19 -12.51 -8.79
CA VAL A 526 -1.16 -13.53 -9.05
C VAL A 526 -1.78 -14.93 -9.09
N ALA A 527 -2.61 -15.29 -8.11
CA ALA A 527 -3.27 -16.61 -8.08
C ALA A 527 -4.20 -16.83 -9.29
N ALA A 528 -5.00 -15.83 -9.65
CA ALA A 528 -5.90 -15.87 -10.80
C ALA A 528 -5.14 -16.08 -12.12
N VAL A 529 -4.04 -15.33 -12.31
CA VAL A 529 -3.20 -15.48 -13.50
C VAL A 529 -2.50 -16.84 -13.52
N CYS A 530 -2.03 -17.34 -12.38
CA CYS A 530 -1.45 -18.69 -12.30
C CYS A 530 -2.45 -19.79 -12.68
N GLY A 531 -3.74 -19.54 -12.47
CA GLY A 531 -4.81 -20.41 -12.92
C GLY A 531 -5.05 -20.37 -14.44
N VAL A 532 -4.53 -19.41 -15.19
CA VAL A 532 -4.66 -19.40 -16.66
C VAL A 532 -3.31 -19.45 -17.39
N ALA A 533 -2.20 -19.31 -16.67
CA ALA A 533 -0.85 -19.32 -17.22
C ALA A 533 -0.54 -20.62 -17.97
N GLY A 534 0.07 -20.50 -19.14
CA GLY A 534 0.43 -21.64 -20.00
C GLY A 534 -0.75 -22.25 -20.76
N ARG A 535 -1.96 -21.69 -20.65
CA ARG A 535 -3.15 -22.15 -21.37
C ARG A 535 -3.50 -21.19 -22.50
N ARG A 536 -4.12 -21.72 -23.57
CA ARG A 536 -4.64 -20.90 -24.67
C ARG A 536 -5.91 -20.19 -24.20
N VAL A 537 -5.79 -18.90 -23.92
CA VAL A 537 -6.93 -18.06 -23.54
C VAL A 537 -7.84 -17.91 -24.77
N PRO A 538 -9.13 -18.27 -24.66
CA PRO A 538 -10.08 -18.08 -25.75
C PRO A 538 -10.49 -16.61 -25.84
N TRP A 539 -9.69 -15.77 -26.50
CA TRP A 539 -9.92 -14.33 -26.65
C TRP A 539 -11.30 -13.98 -27.23
N ALA A 540 -11.86 -14.83 -28.07
CA ALA A 540 -13.24 -14.68 -28.56
C ALA A 540 -14.27 -14.66 -27.42
N MET A 541 -14.05 -15.41 -26.33
CA MET A 541 -14.92 -15.39 -25.15
C MET A 541 -14.73 -14.12 -24.31
N VAL A 542 -13.50 -13.59 -24.24
CA VAL A 542 -13.25 -12.28 -23.60
C VAL A 542 -14.00 -11.18 -24.36
N ALA A 543 -13.90 -11.17 -25.68
CA ALA A 543 -14.61 -10.22 -26.54
C ALA A 543 -16.13 -10.38 -26.43
N ALA A 544 -16.64 -11.61 -26.45
CA ALA A 544 -18.06 -11.89 -26.25
C ALA A 544 -18.54 -11.41 -24.88
N GLY A 545 -17.77 -11.66 -23.82
CA GLY A 545 -18.07 -11.17 -22.47
C GLY A 545 -18.14 -9.65 -22.43
N ALA A 546 -17.15 -8.96 -23.00
CA ALA A 546 -17.16 -7.50 -23.07
C ALA A 546 -18.40 -6.97 -23.83
N GLY A 547 -18.76 -7.59 -24.96
CA GLY A 547 -19.95 -7.23 -25.72
C GLY A 547 -21.24 -7.44 -24.92
N VAL A 548 -21.38 -8.56 -24.20
CA VAL A 548 -22.55 -8.83 -23.36
C VAL A 548 -22.63 -7.86 -22.17
N ALA A 549 -21.51 -7.51 -21.53
CA ALA A 549 -21.50 -6.53 -20.44
C ALA A 549 -21.86 -5.12 -20.92
N LEU A 550 -21.37 -4.72 -22.10
CA LEU A 550 -21.82 -3.47 -22.74
C LEU A 550 -23.32 -3.50 -22.96
N LEU A 551 -23.85 -4.53 -23.64
CA LEU A 551 -25.29 -4.65 -23.87
C LEU A 551 -26.10 -4.62 -22.58
N ALA A 552 -25.65 -5.33 -21.54
CA ALA A 552 -26.31 -5.35 -20.23
C ALA A 552 -26.34 -3.97 -19.55
N ALA A 553 -25.30 -3.15 -19.73
CA ALA A 553 -25.25 -1.78 -19.21
C ALA A 553 -26.20 -0.82 -19.95
N TRP A 554 -26.67 -1.16 -21.16
CA TRP A 554 -27.66 -0.39 -21.92
C TRP A 554 -29.10 -0.86 -21.69
N ILE A 555 -29.34 -1.90 -20.89
CA ILE A 555 -30.70 -2.37 -20.61
C ILE A 555 -31.34 -1.43 -19.60
N GLU A 556 -32.35 -0.68 -20.05
CA GLU A 556 -33.26 0.03 -19.15
C GLU A 556 -34.25 -0.97 -18.54
N VAL A 557 -34.13 -1.20 -17.24
CA VAL A 557 -35.02 -2.09 -16.51
C VAL A 557 -36.06 -1.25 -15.75
N PRO A 558 -37.36 -1.36 -16.04
CA PRO A 558 -38.38 -0.73 -15.22
C PRO A 558 -38.48 -1.47 -13.88
N GLY A 559 -38.56 -0.72 -12.78
CA GLY A 559 -38.66 -1.30 -11.44
C GLY A 559 -38.08 -0.42 -10.35
N ASP A 560 -38.08 -0.95 -9.13
CA ASP A 560 -37.40 -0.34 -7.98
C ASP A 560 -35.87 -0.36 -8.18
N ALA A 561 -35.15 0.43 -7.39
CA ALA A 561 -33.71 0.57 -7.56
C ALA A 561 -32.95 -0.76 -7.41
N ALA A 562 -33.47 -1.68 -6.60
CA ALA A 562 -32.92 -3.02 -6.44
C ALA A 562 -33.01 -3.85 -7.73
N VAL A 563 -34.20 -3.92 -8.34
CA VAL A 563 -34.43 -4.61 -9.60
C VAL A 563 -33.57 -4.00 -10.70
N ARG A 564 -33.51 -2.66 -10.76
CA ARG A 564 -32.65 -1.96 -11.72
C ARG A 564 -31.20 -2.42 -11.60
N VAL A 565 -30.64 -2.43 -10.39
CA VAL A 565 -29.24 -2.83 -10.17
C VAL A 565 -29.01 -4.30 -10.47
N VAL A 566 -29.89 -5.19 -9.99
CA VAL A 566 -29.62 -6.64 -9.95
C VAL A 566 -29.85 -7.31 -11.32
N VAL A 567 -30.89 -6.91 -12.05
CA VAL A 567 -31.27 -7.56 -13.32
C VAL A 567 -30.15 -7.57 -14.37
N PRO A 568 -29.41 -6.46 -14.62
CA PRO A 568 -28.28 -6.47 -15.54
C PRO A 568 -27.20 -7.50 -15.17
N TYR A 569 -26.92 -7.70 -13.87
CA TYR A 569 -25.97 -8.73 -13.43
C TYR A 569 -26.54 -10.14 -13.57
N LEU A 570 -27.84 -10.34 -13.39
CA LEU A 570 -28.48 -11.64 -13.62
C LEU A 570 -28.30 -12.10 -15.08
N VAL A 571 -28.37 -11.18 -16.05
CA VAL A 571 -28.08 -11.50 -17.47
C VAL A 571 -26.67 -12.08 -17.61
N LEU A 572 -25.67 -11.46 -16.97
CA LEU A 572 -24.28 -11.96 -17.00
C LEU A 572 -24.15 -13.34 -16.34
N VAL A 573 -24.80 -13.53 -15.19
CA VAL A 573 -24.81 -14.81 -14.45
C VAL A 573 -25.43 -15.92 -15.29
N VAL A 574 -26.57 -15.68 -15.93
CA VAL A 574 -27.27 -16.68 -16.76
C VAL A 574 -26.42 -17.07 -17.96
N VAL A 575 -25.82 -16.11 -18.67
CA VAL A 575 -24.95 -16.40 -19.83
C VAL A 575 -23.73 -17.23 -19.41
N ALA A 576 -23.09 -16.88 -18.30
CA ALA A 576 -21.97 -17.67 -17.76
C ALA A 576 -22.40 -19.07 -17.32
N GLY A 577 -23.56 -19.20 -16.66
CA GLY A 577 -24.12 -20.46 -16.20
C GLY A 577 -24.48 -21.41 -17.34
N VAL A 578 -25.12 -20.91 -18.40
CA VAL A 578 -25.45 -21.70 -19.61
C VAL A 578 -24.17 -22.18 -20.29
N LEU A 579 -23.14 -21.34 -20.40
CA LEU A 579 -21.85 -21.76 -20.97
C LEU A 579 -21.18 -22.86 -20.13
N LEU A 580 -21.20 -22.72 -18.80
CA LEU A 580 -20.67 -23.72 -17.88
C LEU A 580 -21.40 -25.06 -18.04
N TRP A 581 -22.74 -25.03 -18.11
CA TRP A 581 -23.57 -26.22 -18.32
C TRP A 581 -23.25 -26.89 -19.66
N ARG A 582 -23.27 -26.14 -20.77
CA ARG A 582 -23.22 -26.74 -22.12
C ARG A 582 -21.83 -27.21 -22.53
N ARG A 583 -20.76 -26.66 -21.96
CA ARG A 583 -19.38 -26.95 -22.42
C ARG A 583 -18.44 -27.49 -21.35
N GLY A 584 -18.79 -27.44 -20.07
CA GLY A 584 -17.90 -27.87 -18.97
C GLY A 584 -16.51 -27.19 -18.98
N ALA A 585 -16.34 -26.13 -19.78
CA ALA A 585 -15.05 -25.58 -20.13
C ALA A 585 -14.73 -24.41 -19.20
N VAL A 586 -14.21 -24.72 -18.02
CA VAL A 586 -13.84 -23.75 -16.98
C VAL A 586 -13.05 -22.57 -17.56
N LEU A 587 -12.12 -22.81 -18.49
CA LEU A 587 -11.31 -21.76 -19.10
C LEU A 587 -12.12 -20.80 -19.99
N ALA A 588 -13.15 -21.29 -20.69
CA ALA A 588 -14.03 -20.44 -21.50
C ALA A 588 -14.91 -19.56 -20.62
N VAL A 589 -15.41 -20.10 -19.49
CA VAL A 589 -16.17 -19.34 -18.49
C VAL A 589 -15.28 -18.29 -17.82
N VAL A 590 -14.06 -18.64 -17.42
CA VAL A 590 -13.09 -17.68 -16.87
C VAL A 590 -12.79 -16.55 -17.86
N ALA A 591 -12.60 -16.87 -19.15
CA ALA A 591 -12.36 -15.87 -20.18
C ALA A 591 -13.58 -14.95 -20.39
N LEU A 592 -14.79 -15.51 -20.40
CA LEU A 592 -16.04 -14.76 -20.48
C LEU A 592 -16.20 -13.79 -19.29
N LEU A 593 -15.98 -14.28 -18.08
CA LEU A 593 -16.04 -13.52 -16.83
C LEU A 593 -15.03 -12.37 -16.80
N ALA A 594 -13.78 -12.64 -17.24
CA ALA A 594 -12.79 -11.58 -17.43
C ALA A 594 -13.23 -10.56 -18.49
N GLY A 595 -13.95 -11.01 -19.53
CA GLY A 595 -14.58 -10.15 -20.53
C GLY A 595 -15.59 -9.17 -19.93
N TYR A 596 -16.42 -9.60 -18.96
CA TYR A 596 -17.39 -8.72 -18.30
C TYR A 596 -16.73 -7.53 -17.57
N ALA A 597 -15.52 -7.73 -17.08
CA ALA A 597 -14.73 -6.70 -16.40
C ALA A 597 -14.10 -5.66 -17.35
N VAL A 598 -13.92 -5.99 -18.65
CA VAL A 598 -13.17 -5.15 -19.60
C VAL A 598 -13.80 -3.76 -19.84
N PRO A 599 -15.12 -3.62 -20.09
CA PRO A 599 -15.70 -2.31 -20.39
C PRO A 599 -15.51 -1.28 -19.27
N ALA A 600 -15.84 -1.67 -18.03
CA ALA A 600 -15.68 -0.81 -16.86
C ALA A 600 -14.21 -0.45 -16.62
N SER A 601 -13.31 -1.43 -16.78
CA SER A 601 -11.86 -1.23 -16.68
C SER A 601 -11.34 -0.21 -17.71
N ALA A 602 -11.80 -0.32 -18.96
CA ALA A 602 -11.42 0.60 -20.04
C ALA A 602 -11.97 2.02 -19.80
N ARG A 603 -13.23 2.14 -19.39
CA ARG A 603 -13.86 3.42 -19.02
C ARG A 603 -13.07 4.11 -17.90
N GLU A 604 -12.77 3.39 -16.83
CA GLU A 604 -12.02 3.90 -15.67
C GLU A 604 -10.60 4.34 -16.06
N LEU A 605 -9.92 3.59 -16.93
CA LEU A 605 -8.58 3.95 -17.40
C LEU A 605 -8.56 5.32 -18.09
N VAL A 606 -9.59 5.59 -18.91
CA VAL A 606 -9.76 6.84 -19.67
C VAL A 606 -10.18 7.98 -18.76
N LEU A 607 -11.21 7.79 -17.92
CA LEU A 607 -11.72 8.86 -17.05
C LEU A 607 -10.67 9.37 -16.06
N ARG A 608 -9.77 8.49 -15.59
CA ARG A 608 -8.74 8.86 -14.60
C ARG A 608 -7.61 9.73 -15.13
N VAL A 609 -7.49 9.87 -16.45
CA VAL A 609 -6.55 10.82 -17.07
C VAL A 609 -7.25 12.11 -17.52
N VAL A 610 -8.52 12.30 -17.16
CA VAL A 610 -9.24 13.56 -17.31
C VAL A 610 -9.13 14.35 -16.00
N PRO A 611 -8.67 15.62 -16.01
CA PRO A 611 -8.63 16.44 -14.81
C PRO A 611 -10.04 16.74 -14.30
N GLU A 612 -10.32 16.41 -13.05
CA GLU A 612 -11.53 16.87 -12.37
C GLU A 612 -11.28 18.21 -11.67
N GLY A 613 -12.27 19.10 -11.72
CA GLY A 613 -12.27 20.31 -10.91
C GLY A 613 -12.29 19.94 -9.43
N ARG A 614 -11.41 20.55 -8.63
CA ARG A 614 -11.38 20.36 -7.17
C ARG A 614 -11.65 21.67 -6.47
N GLU A 615 -12.49 21.60 -5.45
CA GLU A 615 -12.74 22.72 -4.56
C GLU A 615 -11.49 23.06 -3.74
N VAL A 616 -11.33 24.34 -3.46
CA VAL A 616 -10.26 24.82 -2.59
C VAL A 616 -10.66 24.53 -1.15
N GLU A 617 -9.96 23.59 -0.52
CA GLU A 617 -10.21 23.19 0.87
C GLU A 617 -9.44 24.05 1.89
N ILE A 618 -8.29 24.60 1.47
CA ILE A 618 -7.39 25.35 2.34
C ILE A 618 -7.29 26.80 1.84
N PRO A 619 -7.65 27.80 2.66
CA PRO A 619 -7.64 29.19 2.23
C PRO A 619 -6.24 29.70 1.84
N ALA A 620 -6.21 30.66 0.92
CA ALA A 620 -4.98 31.33 0.52
C ALA A 620 -4.26 31.93 1.73
N GLY A 621 -2.93 31.86 1.75
CA GLY A 621 -2.11 32.35 2.86
C GLY A 621 -1.98 31.41 4.07
N ALA A 622 -2.81 30.36 4.21
CA ALA A 622 -2.75 29.43 5.34
C ALA A 622 -1.37 28.77 5.47
N LEU A 623 -0.82 28.25 4.36
CA LEU A 623 0.51 27.64 4.33
C LEU A 623 1.61 28.62 4.75
N SER A 624 1.52 29.89 4.34
CA SER A 624 2.51 30.92 4.72
C SER A 624 2.47 31.24 6.21
N ALA A 625 1.26 31.32 6.79
CA ALA A 625 1.06 31.57 8.22
C ALA A 625 1.55 30.36 9.05
N GLY A 626 1.21 29.14 8.65
CA GLY A 626 1.66 27.92 9.30
C GLY A 626 3.18 27.77 9.28
N ARG A 627 3.82 28.00 8.11
CA ARG A 627 5.28 28.01 7.98
C ARG A 627 5.94 29.08 8.85
N TRP A 628 5.35 30.27 8.92
CA TRP A 628 5.85 31.33 9.79
C TRP A 628 5.80 30.89 11.25
N LEU A 629 4.65 30.38 11.73
CA LEU A 629 4.53 29.92 13.11
C LEU A 629 5.48 28.77 13.41
N ARG A 630 5.64 27.81 12.49
CA ARG A 630 6.64 26.74 12.60
C ARG A 630 8.05 27.30 12.80
N ALA A 631 8.44 28.33 12.06
CA ALA A 631 9.77 28.93 12.19
C ALA A 631 9.97 29.76 13.48
N HIS A 632 8.90 30.15 14.17
CA HIS A 632 8.95 31.09 15.31
C HIS A 632 8.41 30.49 16.63
N SER A 633 8.16 29.18 16.69
CA SER A 633 7.68 28.45 17.86
C SER A 633 8.55 27.23 18.16
N SER A 634 8.59 26.84 19.44
CA SER A 634 9.20 25.56 19.83
C SER A 634 8.30 24.40 19.36
N PRO A 635 8.85 23.24 18.97
CA PRO A 635 8.05 22.08 18.59
C PRO A 635 7.07 21.61 19.68
N GLY A 636 7.40 21.84 20.96
CA GLY A 636 6.55 21.51 22.10
C GLY A 636 5.55 22.61 22.49
N ASP A 637 5.52 23.75 21.79
CA ASP A 637 4.51 24.77 22.04
C ASP A 637 3.12 24.30 21.56
N VAL A 638 2.08 24.63 22.31
CA VAL A 638 0.68 24.33 21.96
C VAL A 638 0.02 25.53 21.28
N VAL A 639 -0.72 25.24 20.21
CA VAL A 639 -1.50 26.21 19.43
C VAL A 639 -2.99 26.02 19.74
N ALA A 640 -3.75 27.10 19.92
CA ALA A 640 -5.22 27.06 19.88
C ALA A 640 -5.71 27.68 18.57
N THR A 641 -6.84 27.19 18.06
CA THR A 641 -7.46 27.68 16.83
C THR A 641 -8.97 27.53 16.89
N ASP A 642 -9.70 28.40 16.19
CA ASP A 642 -11.15 28.35 15.99
C ASP A 642 -11.54 27.61 14.69
N LEU A 643 -10.56 27.03 14.00
CA LEU A 643 -10.72 26.38 12.71
C LEU A 643 -10.90 24.87 12.91
N HIS A 644 -12.16 24.43 12.99
CA HIS A 644 -12.53 23.05 13.34
C HIS A 644 -13.15 22.25 12.19
N CYS A 645 -13.88 22.92 11.29
CA CYS A 645 -14.69 22.29 10.25
C CYS A 645 -14.16 22.67 8.87
N ARG A 646 -14.30 21.77 7.88
CA ARG A 646 -14.03 22.10 6.48
C ARG A 646 -15.05 23.13 5.97
N PRO A 647 -14.66 24.05 5.07
CA PRO A 647 -15.54 25.08 4.52
C PRO A 647 -16.43 24.52 3.38
N VAL A 648 -17.09 23.38 3.60
CA VAL A 648 -17.99 22.76 2.61
C VAL A 648 -19.42 23.25 2.86
N GLU A 649 -20.22 23.48 1.82
CA GLU A 649 -21.63 23.94 1.88
C GLU A 649 -22.61 22.91 2.50
N ALA A 650 -22.13 21.94 3.28
CA ALA A 650 -22.96 20.92 3.91
C ALA A 650 -23.55 21.40 5.26
N PRO A 651 -24.79 21.04 5.59
CA PRO A 651 -25.34 21.28 6.92
C PRO A 651 -24.56 20.48 7.97
N GLY A 652 -23.89 21.16 8.90
CA GLY A 652 -23.13 20.53 9.98
C GLY A 652 -21.63 20.86 9.97
N CYS A 653 -20.87 20.21 10.85
CA CYS A 653 -19.42 20.36 10.93
C CYS A 653 -18.74 19.11 10.37
N ASP A 654 -18.15 19.20 9.17
CA ASP A 654 -17.18 18.19 8.72
C ASP A 654 -15.85 18.41 9.46
N SER A 655 -15.67 17.69 10.57
CA SER A 655 -14.53 17.85 11.50
C SER A 655 -13.19 17.28 10.98
N ARG A 656 -13.02 17.11 9.66
CA ARG A 656 -11.76 16.71 9.01
C ARG A 656 -10.85 17.90 8.68
N HIS A 657 -10.59 18.75 9.66
CA HIS A 657 -9.76 19.95 9.50
C HIS A 657 -8.38 19.78 10.16
N TYR A 658 -7.34 19.54 9.36
CA TYR A 658 -6.01 19.14 9.88
C TYR A 658 -4.82 19.98 9.42
N TRP A 659 -5.06 21.09 8.71
CA TRP A 659 -3.95 21.84 8.11
C TRP A 659 -3.24 22.79 9.07
N VAL A 660 -3.85 23.19 10.20
CA VAL A 660 -3.16 24.02 11.21
C VAL A 660 -2.05 23.21 11.85
N SER A 661 -2.37 22.04 12.41
CA SER A 661 -1.36 21.11 12.96
C SER A 661 -0.36 20.67 11.88
N GLY A 662 -0.82 20.41 10.66
CA GLY A 662 0.01 20.05 9.50
C GLY A 662 1.07 21.09 9.14
N PHE A 663 0.67 22.33 8.87
CA PHE A 663 1.61 23.37 8.40
C PHE A 663 2.47 23.96 9.51
N THR A 664 1.95 23.99 10.74
CA THR A 664 2.72 24.46 11.89
C THR A 664 3.67 23.39 12.38
N GLU A 665 3.39 22.11 12.15
CA GLU A 665 4.04 20.94 12.77
C GLU A 665 4.00 21.03 14.31
N ARG A 666 2.90 21.58 14.87
CA ARG A 666 2.69 21.82 16.33
C ARG A 666 1.44 21.09 16.77
N ARG A 667 1.39 20.75 18.05
CA ARG A 667 0.18 20.21 18.66
C ARG A 667 -0.83 21.33 18.85
N VAL A 668 -2.07 21.04 18.50
CA VAL A 668 -3.21 21.95 18.59
C VAL A 668 -4.10 21.51 19.74
N LEU A 669 -4.62 22.46 20.52
CA LEU A 669 -5.54 22.18 21.63
C LEU A 669 -6.72 21.33 21.15
N VAL A 670 -7.41 21.83 20.13
CA VAL A 670 -8.41 21.13 19.33
C VAL A 670 -8.51 21.82 17.97
N GLU A 671 -8.38 21.09 16.87
CA GLU A 671 -8.74 21.51 15.51
C GLU A 671 -9.83 20.55 14.99
N GLY A 672 -9.55 19.70 13.99
CA GLY A 672 -10.38 18.57 13.61
C GLY A 672 -10.18 17.33 14.49
N TRP A 673 -11.27 16.62 14.75
CA TRP A 673 -11.32 15.44 15.62
C TRP A 673 -11.95 14.20 14.96
N ALA A 674 -12.31 14.25 13.67
CA ALA A 674 -12.99 13.15 12.99
C ALA A 674 -12.22 11.82 13.07
N TYR A 675 -10.89 11.86 13.10
CA TYR A 675 -10.02 10.69 13.18
C TYR A 675 -9.52 10.35 14.59
N ALA A 676 -9.94 11.09 15.61
CA ALA A 676 -9.63 10.74 16.99
C ALA A 676 -10.29 9.41 17.37
N GLU A 677 -9.60 8.57 18.17
CA GLU A 677 -10.20 7.34 18.70
C GLU A 677 -11.43 7.69 19.54
N SER A 678 -11.37 8.78 20.30
CA SER A 678 -12.50 9.34 21.05
C SER A 678 -13.71 9.66 20.19
N THR A 679 -13.57 9.83 18.88
CA THR A 679 -14.66 10.09 17.93
C THR A 679 -15.08 8.80 17.25
N LEU A 680 -14.14 8.08 16.64
CA LEU A 680 -14.41 6.87 15.87
C LEU A 680 -14.99 5.74 16.72
N SER A 681 -14.59 5.60 17.99
CA SER A 681 -15.15 4.60 18.91
C SER A 681 -16.61 4.86 19.29
N ARG A 682 -17.07 6.12 19.19
CA ARG A 682 -18.47 6.53 19.44
C ARG A 682 -19.31 6.61 18.17
N ALA A 683 -18.70 6.58 16.99
CA ALA A 683 -19.39 6.67 15.72
C ALA A 683 -20.17 5.37 15.43
N LYS A 684 -21.47 5.37 15.73
CA LYS A 684 -22.36 4.25 15.43
C LYS A 684 -22.62 4.20 13.92
N LEU A 685 -22.30 3.06 13.31
CA LEU A 685 -22.56 2.83 11.88
C LEU A 685 -24.04 3.07 11.56
N PHE A 686 -24.29 3.75 10.44
CA PHE A 686 -25.63 4.01 9.91
C PHE A 686 -26.57 4.77 10.85
N VAL A 687 -26.05 5.52 11.83
CA VAL A 687 -26.87 6.38 12.71
C VAL A 687 -26.57 7.86 12.47
N LEU A 688 -25.33 8.28 12.75
CA LEU A 688 -24.83 9.63 12.51
C LEU A 688 -23.49 9.52 11.76
N PRO A 689 -23.24 10.35 10.73
CA PRO A 689 -21.93 10.40 10.10
C PRO A 689 -20.83 10.65 11.14
N TYR A 690 -19.73 9.91 11.07
CA TYR A 690 -18.60 10.12 11.99
C TYR A 690 -18.02 11.54 11.92
N LEU A 691 -18.24 12.21 10.79
CA LEU A 691 -17.88 13.60 10.53
C LEU A 691 -18.58 14.57 11.48
N GLU A 692 -19.84 14.27 11.82
CA GLU A 692 -20.73 15.11 12.63
C GLU A 692 -20.77 14.70 14.10
N VAL A 693 -20.05 13.64 14.49
CA VAL A 693 -19.96 13.23 15.89
C VAL A 693 -19.33 14.37 16.69
N PRO A 694 -20.00 14.90 17.73
CA PRO A 694 -19.47 16.00 18.52
C PRO A 694 -18.15 15.64 19.19
N PHE A 695 -17.30 16.64 19.37
CA PHE A 695 -16.04 16.50 20.10
C PHE A 695 -16.29 15.91 21.50
N ALA A 696 -15.41 15.01 21.93
CA ALA A 696 -15.62 14.22 23.14
C ALA A 696 -15.59 15.05 24.44
N ASP A 697 -14.86 16.18 24.43
CA ASP A 697 -14.71 17.09 25.57
C ASP A 697 -15.32 18.47 25.26
N PRO A 698 -16.66 18.61 25.41
CA PRO A 698 -17.35 19.85 25.05
C PRO A 698 -16.92 21.04 25.93
N VAL A 699 -16.44 20.80 27.15
CA VAL A 699 -15.94 21.84 28.05
C VAL A 699 -14.67 22.46 27.48
N ARG A 700 -13.73 21.63 27.01
CA ARG A 700 -12.51 22.10 26.35
C ARG A 700 -12.79 22.83 25.04
N LEU A 701 -13.69 22.31 24.20
CA LEU A 701 -14.05 23.01 22.95
C LEU A 701 -14.69 24.37 23.24
N THR A 702 -15.58 24.45 24.23
CA THR A 702 -16.20 25.72 24.65
C THR A 702 -15.15 26.71 25.17
N ALA A 703 -14.19 26.25 25.98
CA ALA A 703 -13.11 27.09 26.48
C ALA A 703 -12.20 27.60 25.34
N ASN A 704 -11.86 26.73 24.38
CA ASN A 704 -11.12 27.11 23.17
C ASN A 704 -11.87 28.20 22.39
N ASP A 705 -13.13 27.95 22.03
CA ASP A 705 -13.93 28.83 21.19
C ASP A 705 -14.22 30.19 21.85
N ALA A 706 -14.41 30.21 23.17
CA ALA A 706 -14.63 31.44 23.92
C ALA A 706 -13.46 32.43 23.78
N ALA A 707 -12.22 31.94 23.66
CA ALA A 707 -11.06 32.81 23.45
C ALA A 707 -11.09 33.53 22.10
N PHE A 708 -11.73 32.97 21.07
CA PHE A 708 -11.82 33.55 19.73
C PHE A 708 -13.11 34.34 19.50
N ARG A 709 -14.25 33.81 19.95
CA ARG A 709 -15.59 34.41 19.72
C ARG A 709 -15.87 35.59 20.65
N THR A 710 -15.49 35.48 21.92
CA THR A 710 -15.71 36.50 22.96
C THR A 710 -14.42 36.73 23.75
N PRO A 711 -13.38 37.29 23.09
CA PRO A 711 -12.06 37.39 23.68
C PRO A 711 -12.09 38.26 24.95
N THR A 712 -11.61 37.70 26.06
CA THR A 712 -11.41 38.38 27.34
C THR A 712 -10.05 37.98 27.91
N ALA A 713 -9.51 38.78 28.84
CA ALA A 713 -8.27 38.44 29.54
C ALA A 713 -8.40 37.10 30.27
N GLU A 714 -9.59 36.81 30.80
CA GLU A 714 -9.88 35.55 31.49
C GLU A 714 -9.85 34.34 30.55
N ASN A 715 -10.57 34.40 29.43
CA ASN A 715 -10.63 33.30 28.47
C ASN A 715 -9.24 32.97 27.91
N VAL A 716 -8.45 34.00 27.59
CA VAL A 716 -7.08 33.82 27.07
C VAL A 716 -6.14 33.26 28.14
N ARG A 717 -6.23 33.77 29.38
CA ARG A 717 -5.42 33.28 30.51
C ARG A 717 -5.73 31.82 30.82
N ARG A 718 -7.01 31.45 30.81
CA ARG A 718 -7.46 30.07 31.01
C ARG A 718 -6.83 29.11 30.00
N LEU A 719 -6.74 29.49 28.71
CA LEU A 719 -6.07 28.65 27.71
C LEU A 719 -4.58 28.45 28.01
N ALA A 720 -3.91 29.48 28.51
CA ALA A 720 -2.50 29.40 28.88
C ALA A 720 -2.27 28.52 30.13
N GLU A 721 -3.08 28.73 31.18
CA GLU A 721 -2.93 28.05 32.48
C GLU A 721 -3.42 26.60 32.46
N ASP A 722 -4.63 26.34 31.94
CA ASP A 722 -5.26 25.01 32.00
C ASP A 722 -4.71 24.07 30.92
N TYR A 723 -4.32 24.61 29.77
CA TYR A 723 -3.97 23.81 28.58
C TYR A 723 -2.58 24.07 28.01
N GLY A 724 -1.80 24.98 28.61
CA GLY A 724 -0.44 25.28 28.16
C GLY A 724 -0.34 25.95 26.79
N VAL A 725 -1.43 26.57 26.31
CA VAL A 725 -1.47 27.26 25.03
C VAL A 725 -0.50 28.45 25.06
N LYS A 726 0.31 28.60 24.01
CA LYS A 726 1.21 29.74 23.83
C LYS A 726 0.91 30.59 22.61
N TRP A 727 0.22 30.01 21.64
CA TRP A 727 -0.06 30.63 20.35
C TRP A 727 -1.54 30.50 20.01
N LEU A 728 -2.12 31.58 19.49
CA LEU A 728 -3.46 31.56 18.90
C LEU A 728 -3.31 31.70 17.38
N PHE A 729 -3.90 30.78 16.63
CA PHE A 729 -3.93 30.78 15.18
C PHE A 729 -5.38 30.88 14.72
N THR A 730 -5.73 31.92 13.99
CA THR A 730 -7.12 32.18 13.57
C THR A 730 -7.16 32.92 12.24
N GLY A 731 -8.37 33.03 11.67
CA GLY A 731 -8.66 33.99 10.62
C GLY A 731 -8.41 35.44 11.06
N MET A 732 -8.92 36.39 10.30
CA MET A 732 -8.80 37.81 10.65
C MET A 732 -9.62 38.15 11.89
N ASN A 733 -8.96 38.28 13.05
CA ASN A 733 -9.60 38.64 14.32
C ASN A 733 -8.77 39.70 15.08
N PRO A 734 -9.02 41.02 14.88
CA PRO A 734 -8.24 42.09 15.50
C PRO A 734 -8.49 42.26 17.00
N GLU A 735 -9.64 41.81 17.52
CA GLU A 735 -10.01 41.95 18.93
C GLU A 735 -9.06 41.20 19.87
N LEU A 736 -8.50 40.07 19.42
CA LEU A 736 -7.45 39.33 20.13
C LEU A 736 -6.22 40.17 20.46
N GLY A 737 -5.94 41.22 19.68
CA GLY A 737 -4.81 42.13 19.91
C GLY A 737 -4.86 42.87 21.26
N LYS A 738 -6.04 42.93 21.90
CA LYS A 738 -6.22 43.51 23.24
C LYS A 738 -5.67 42.61 24.36
N TYR A 739 -5.59 41.30 24.12
CA TYR A 739 -5.27 40.29 25.14
C TYR A 739 -4.06 39.42 24.79
N ALA A 740 -3.62 39.43 23.54
CA ALA A 740 -2.46 38.68 23.06
C ALA A 740 -1.64 39.52 22.07
N ARG A 741 -0.34 39.26 21.98
CA ARG A 741 0.56 40.04 21.13
C ARG A 741 0.49 39.52 19.69
N LEU A 742 0.05 40.35 18.74
CA LEU A 742 0.11 40.03 17.31
C LEU A 742 1.57 39.81 16.90
N ARG A 743 1.85 38.71 16.19
CA ARG A 743 3.21 38.38 15.72
C ARG A 743 3.30 38.19 14.22
N PHE A 744 2.21 37.74 13.59
CA PHE A 744 2.13 37.60 12.15
C PHE A 744 0.71 37.90 11.67
N ARG A 745 0.60 38.51 10.48
CA ARG A 745 -0.65 38.76 9.80
C ARG A 745 -0.42 38.72 8.29
N ASN A 746 -1.34 38.09 7.57
CA ASN A 746 -1.47 38.23 6.12
C ASN A 746 -2.91 38.64 5.77
N SER A 747 -3.33 38.47 4.52
CA SER A 747 -4.68 38.84 4.05
C SER A 747 -5.81 38.04 4.71
N SER A 748 -5.52 36.84 5.24
CA SER A 748 -6.54 35.87 5.64
C SER A 748 -6.38 35.37 7.08
N PHE A 749 -5.17 35.45 7.65
CA PHE A 749 -4.83 34.86 8.94
C PHE A 749 -4.04 35.81 9.84
N SER A 750 -4.25 35.65 11.14
CA SER A 750 -3.48 36.33 12.20
C SER A 750 -2.96 35.30 13.20
N VAL A 751 -1.72 35.48 13.64
CA VAL A 751 -1.07 34.65 14.66
C VAL A 751 -0.67 35.51 15.84
N TYR A 752 -1.18 35.15 17.01
CA TYR A 752 -0.93 35.85 18.27
C TYR A 752 -0.11 34.99 19.22
N ARG A 753 0.73 35.62 20.02
CA ARG A 753 1.44 34.99 21.13
C ARG A 753 0.82 35.41 22.44
N LEU A 754 0.51 34.44 23.31
CA LEU A 754 0.07 34.72 24.66
C LEU A 754 1.25 35.27 25.46
N THR A 755 1.03 36.39 26.15
CA THR A 755 2.01 36.94 27.07
C THR A 755 1.91 36.16 28.37
N ALA A 756 2.96 35.40 28.71
CA ALA A 756 3.11 34.87 30.05
C ALA A 756 3.05 36.05 31.03
N ARG A 757 2.10 36.02 31.95
CA ARG A 757 2.19 36.85 33.16
C ARG A 757 2.77 35.99 34.26
#